data_AF-A0A0C3R4U2-F1
#
_entry.id   AF-A0A0C3R4U2-F1
#
_cell.length_a   1.000
_cell.length_b   1.000
_cell.length_c   1.000
_cell.angle_alpha   90.00
_cell.angle_beta   90.00
_cell.angle_gamma   90.00
#
_symmetry.space_group_name_H-M   'P 1'
#
loop_
_entity.id
_entity.type
_entity.pdbx_description
1 polymer ?
#
loop_
_entity_poly.entity_id
_entity_poly.type
_entity_poly.pdbx_seq_one_letter_code
_entity_poly.pdbx_strand_id
1 'polypeptide(L)'
;MISSAQIGMIAYYEAKVLRRNFLFWILSFLSIGTITWYQITEQSYFSNNTSWDLISLPSAMPLVNAYLFNIFQAFMLVFIIANLFRRGIKVDTLQVILTRPFSNKNYIIGKSIGTCLVFIQLNLLSLFIAFFINLFASNAPLNPLLYIFYFFTLTMPSLIFLTGFSLWVIYGIKNYFLGLFLLLLFLAGNTLFLPSVWQDTYDFLGLTLPNVFSRLSGHPTLNSFLLQRFSFFLLGIGFIIITTFSVQRLSNNPFSFKKVLISGIIFILLGLFFSWSHLNTFQQKEKKRSQYRSVFTKYEHQKVHMDSLELFYSQKGSKIHVSSNIVLVNTQNITLHRIVLYLNPQLKVIALKEKNTFLPFSRELQAILIEKTIYPGDSLRLTIDYNGTIDENICYLDIPLQSYRGQKNTPFQYGRKYLFLQDNYTLLLPEALWYPTAVPPTNLKRPETLNLDFTAYTLHLPYEGYRKIITQGDVFQKGKQVRFRSNQKLPGLTLCIGNYEMKKIWQDGFSIELYYFKKSDFFAHQFSLLDEKSVKNIIYEIQQNNDLFDYPYKKLAFVESPITFDSPIRKWKETSDFIQPEIVFLPEQGTSLYQYRGGVIDMHTRQTEDPQKYRQKEKLRGYINGSFLLQNIHFYSSNDPIEALFCLYRKIEETEQSPYYIRPLFFDYTNYITSEEIPIINLVIRRMKKEAKRYYSRTPLPVIEHTQPGLNYLQEHSLEEALQDTLLPPVILERIISQKIINLYNYFHCWFSEEFLNSFFTDFELTHRYQPTPLDTLTSALEQKIGIELMPYIQKWYKDKEHPFFKIRDVRFLCHTSGNKKTWKIHFKIKNSGKTGGSIATLITNSGPLKKAFFWLEPEESKEIKLSYSGKWSPNFFIIYMGITSNIPDRYDFRLIDPKITNDLETGVFYCPPTIFESPSDEIIVDNEDPGFSLHEPQQRKTIATLKQKKEKYVFDFHHPSSHWLKLIKTNAYGDSLRSVYLKSPGEGLSWAKWETTIPSNGIYEIFTHYTQQAEVGGHSNLLPDNTLHFQIGQGEKQKKIELFFESEINSMESKWVSLGEFYLQQGKTYVILTDKGMNPPNGIPVVADAIKWVRKK
;
A
#
# COMPACT_ATOMS: atom_id res chain seq x y z
N MET A 1 -51.89 -27.93 -17.21
CA MET A 1 -52.19 -26.59 -16.68
C MET A 1 -51.55 -26.43 -15.31
N ILE A 2 -51.06 -25.24 -14.97
CA ILE A 2 -50.58 -24.91 -13.62
C ILE A 2 -51.82 -24.70 -12.75
N SER A 3 -51.97 -25.43 -11.64
CA SER A 3 -53.04 -25.16 -10.67
C SER A 3 -52.44 -24.31 -9.55
N SER A 4 -52.81 -23.03 -9.51
CA SER A 4 -52.39 -22.08 -8.47
C SER A 4 -52.78 -22.58 -7.06
N ALA A 5 -53.97 -23.17 -6.94
CA ALA A 5 -54.46 -23.76 -5.69
C ALA A 5 -53.57 -24.92 -5.20
N GLN A 6 -53.16 -25.84 -6.09
CA GLN A 6 -52.27 -26.94 -5.73
C GLN A 6 -50.88 -26.46 -5.29
N ILE A 7 -50.31 -25.48 -6.02
CA ILE A 7 -49.01 -24.89 -5.67
C ILE A 7 -49.07 -24.20 -4.31
N GLY A 8 -50.12 -23.41 -4.07
CA GLY A 8 -50.34 -22.73 -2.79
C GLY A 8 -50.43 -23.70 -1.61
N MET A 9 -51.18 -24.80 -1.78
CA MET A 9 -51.28 -25.85 -0.75
C MET A 9 -49.93 -26.51 -0.47
N ILE A 10 -49.16 -26.87 -1.50
CA ILE A 10 -47.84 -27.49 -1.33
C ILE A 10 -46.88 -26.51 -0.62
N ALA A 11 -46.89 -25.23 -1.03
CA ALA A 11 -46.07 -24.20 -0.41
C ALA A 11 -46.40 -24.01 1.07
N TYR A 12 -47.70 -23.97 1.42
CA TYR A 12 -48.16 -23.86 2.80
C TYR A 12 -47.69 -25.03 3.67
N TYR A 13 -47.83 -26.27 3.18
CA TYR A 13 -47.37 -27.44 3.93
C TYR A 13 -45.85 -27.51 4.04
N GLU A 14 -45.09 -27.16 3.00
CA GLU A 14 -43.62 -27.14 3.12
C GLU A 14 -43.16 -26.08 4.10
N ALA A 15 -43.74 -24.87 4.07
CA ALA A 15 -43.46 -23.83 5.05
C ALA A 15 -43.79 -24.30 6.48
N LYS A 16 -44.91 -25.02 6.67
CA LYS A 16 -45.30 -25.60 7.96
C LYS A 16 -44.31 -26.67 8.43
N VAL A 17 -43.79 -27.50 7.54
CA VAL A 17 -42.80 -28.54 7.87
C VAL A 17 -41.46 -27.89 8.27
N LEU A 18 -41.00 -26.88 7.52
CA LEU A 18 -39.78 -26.13 7.86
C LEU A 18 -39.90 -25.46 9.23
N ARG A 19 -41.03 -24.80 9.51
CA ARG A 19 -41.31 -24.19 10.82
C ARG A 19 -41.45 -25.19 11.97
N ARG A 20 -41.63 -26.48 11.70
CA ARG A 20 -41.63 -27.54 12.73
C ARG A 20 -40.24 -28.12 12.97
N ASN A 21 -39.27 -27.81 12.12
CA ASN A 21 -37.92 -28.34 12.26
C ASN A 21 -37.16 -27.59 13.36
N PHE A 22 -36.77 -28.30 14.41
CA PHE A 22 -36.02 -27.72 15.54
C PHE A 22 -34.69 -27.10 15.12
N LEU A 23 -33.93 -27.78 14.24
CA LEU A 23 -32.64 -27.28 13.74
C LEU A 23 -32.80 -25.95 12.99
N PHE A 24 -33.90 -25.77 12.27
CA PHE A 24 -34.19 -24.54 11.56
C PHE A 24 -34.36 -23.36 12.53
N TRP A 25 -35.07 -23.55 13.64
CA TRP A 25 -35.22 -22.51 14.66
C TRP A 25 -33.92 -22.18 15.38
N ILE A 26 -33.08 -23.17 15.69
CA ILE A 26 -31.75 -22.93 16.25
C ILE A 26 -30.92 -22.04 15.31
N LEU A 27 -30.82 -22.42 14.02
CA LEU A 27 -30.05 -21.65 13.05
C LEU A 27 -30.63 -20.25 12.80
N SER A 28 -31.97 -20.12 12.81
CA SER A 28 -32.65 -18.83 12.65
C SER A 28 -32.42 -17.92 13.85
N PHE A 29 -32.48 -18.45 15.07
CA PHE A 29 -32.21 -17.70 16.29
C PHE A 29 -30.74 -17.30 16.37
N LEU A 30 -29.82 -18.20 16.03
CA LEU A 30 -28.39 -17.90 15.99
C LEU A 30 -28.07 -16.83 14.97
N SER A 31 -28.61 -16.92 13.74
CA SER A 31 -28.36 -15.92 12.69
C SER A 31 -28.94 -14.55 13.02
N ILE A 32 -30.23 -14.46 13.33
CA ILE A 32 -30.86 -13.17 13.68
C ILE A 32 -30.27 -12.62 14.98
N GLY A 33 -30.02 -13.47 15.98
CA GLY A 33 -29.39 -13.08 17.24
C GLY A 33 -27.99 -12.52 17.04
N THR A 34 -27.17 -13.16 16.19
CA THR A 34 -25.80 -12.70 15.88
C THR A 34 -25.81 -11.39 15.10
N ILE A 35 -26.69 -11.24 14.10
CA ILE A 35 -26.84 -9.98 13.36
C ILE A 35 -27.29 -8.87 14.30
N THR A 36 -28.30 -9.12 15.14
CA THR A 36 -28.84 -8.14 16.10
C THR A 36 -27.77 -7.74 17.11
N TRP A 37 -27.03 -8.72 17.65
CA TRP A 37 -25.90 -8.49 18.54
C TRP A 37 -24.87 -7.58 17.88
N TYR A 38 -24.43 -7.91 16.66
CA TYR A 38 -23.47 -7.10 15.91
C TYR A 38 -23.96 -5.65 15.70
N GLN A 39 -25.22 -5.45 15.33
CA GLN A 39 -25.77 -4.10 15.15
C GLN A 39 -25.87 -3.31 16.46
N ILE A 40 -26.14 -3.98 17.57
CA ILE A 40 -26.11 -3.34 18.90
C ILE A 40 -24.67 -2.99 19.28
N THR A 41 -23.69 -3.88 19.09
CA THR A 41 -22.31 -3.63 19.52
C THR A 41 -21.56 -2.65 18.61
N GLU A 42 -21.83 -2.66 17.31
CA GLU A 42 -21.05 -1.90 16.31
C GLU A 42 -21.81 -0.75 15.65
N GLN A 43 -23.14 -0.65 15.79
CA GLN A 43 -23.94 0.40 15.13
C GLN A 43 -24.91 1.15 16.07
N SER A 44 -24.89 0.89 17.39
CA SER A 44 -25.75 1.57 18.36
C SER A 44 -25.00 2.51 19.30
N TYR A 45 -25.74 3.40 19.97
CA TYR A 45 -25.20 4.30 21.01
C TYR A 45 -24.65 3.58 22.25
N PHE A 46 -25.01 2.31 22.47
CA PHE A 46 -24.58 1.57 23.65
C PHE A 46 -23.08 1.23 23.64
N SER A 47 -22.44 1.33 22.48
CA SER A 47 -21.01 1.07 22.32
C SER A 47 -20.23 2.37 22.21
N ASN A 48 -19.23 2.54 23.08
CA ASN A 48 -18.30 3.67 23.01
C ASN A 48 -17.26 3.55 21.88
N ASN A 49 -17.21 2.41 21.17
CA ASN A 49 -16.21 2.09 20.16
C ASN A 49 -16.81 1.94 18.75
N THR A 50 -18.02 2.46 18.51
CA THR A 50 -18.69 2.46 17.20
C THR A 50 -17.81 3.08 16.13
N SER A 51 -17.54 2.34 15.05
CA SER A 51 -16.79 2.88 13.93
C SER A 51 -17.69 3.81 13.09
N TRP A 52 -17.25 5.03 12.83
CA TRP A 52 -18.08 6.09 12.22
C TRP A 52 -18.58 5.74 10.82
N ASP A 53 -17.76 5.05 10.03
CA ASP A 53 -18.07 4.53 8.71
C ASP A 53 -19.34 3.65 8.72
N LEU A 54 -19.54 2.81 9.75
CA LEU A 54 -20.68 1.90 9.89
C LEU A 54 -22.02 2.60 10.17
N ILE A 55 -22.01 3.89 10.50
CA ILE A 55 -23.22 4.65 10.84
C ILE A 55 -23.38 5.97 10.07
N SER A 56 -22.32 6.49 9.45
CA SER A 56 -22.31 7.82 8.80
C SER A 56 -23.29 7.96 7.62
N LEU A 57 -23.53 6.88 6.87
CA LEU A 57 -24.35 6.94 5.65
C LEU A 57 -25.74 6.31 5.86
N PRO A 58 -26.78 6.80 5.17
CA PRO A 58 -28.13 6.22 5.31
C PRO A 58 -28.22 4.76 4.87
N SER A 59 -27.33 4.34 3.96
CA SER A 59 -27.21 2.95 3.52
C SER A 59 -26.48 2.04 4.50
N ALA A 60 -25.71 2.57 5.47
CA ALA A 60 -24.74 1.79 6.22
C ALA A 60 -25.41 0.66 7.03
N MET A 61 -26.36 0.99 7.90
CA MET A 61 -27.12 -0.03 8.68
C MET A 61 -27.90 -1.03 7.82
N PRO A 62 -28.75 -0.60 6.85
CA PRO A 62 -29.52 -1.56 6.07
C PRO A 62 -28.64 -2.44 5.15
N LEU A 63 -27.52 -1.92 4.66
CA LEU A 63 -26.56 -2.69 3.86
C LEU A 63 -25.85 -3.76 4.71
N VAL A 64 -25.35 -3.41 5.90
CA VAL A 64 -24.69 -4.37 6.82
C VAL A 64 -25.66 -5.49 7.22
N ASN A 65 -26.92 -5.14 7.54
CA ASN A 65 -27.93 -6.16 7.86
C ASN A 65 -28.16 -7.10 6.68
N ALA A 66 -28.40 -6.55 5.49
CA ALA A 66 -28.67 -7.34 4.29
C ALA A 66 -27.45 -8.19 3.88
N TYR A 67 -26.23 -7.67 4.06
CA TYR A 67 -24.97 -8.37 3.81
C TYR A 67 -24.81 -9.60 4.73
N LEU A 68 -24.88 -9.41 6.05
CA LEU A 68 -24.76 -10.50 7.03
C LEU A 68 -25.89 -11.52 6.84
N PHE A 69 -27.12 -11.05 6.65
CA PHE A 69 -28.26 -11.93 6.39
C PHE A 69 -28.06 -12.77 5.13
N ASN A 70 -27.49 -12.21 4.06
CA ASN A 70 -27.25 -12.95 2.82
C ASN A 70 -26.26 -14.11 3.02
N ILE A 71 -25.24 -13.92 3.85
CA ILE A 71 -24.25 -14.96 4.18
C ILE A 71 -24.91 -16.06 5.04
N PHE A 72 -25.60 -15.68 6.11
CA PHE A 72 -26.26 -16.64 7.00
C PHE A 72 -27.38 -17.39 6.28
N GLN A 73 -28.20 -16.73 5.44
CA GLN A 73 -29.22 -17.41 4.66
C GLN A 73 -28.59 -18.41 3.70
N ALA A 74 -27.48 -18.06 3.06
CA ALA A 74 -26.84 -18.94 2.09
C ALA A 74 -26.36 -20.25 2.75
N PHE A 75 -25.71 -20.12 3.91
CA PHE A 75 -25.31 -21.26 4.72
C PHE A 75 -26.51 -22.12 5.14
N MET A 76 -27.54 -21.53 5.73
CA MET A 76 -28.74 -22.25 6.19
C MET A 76 -29.47 -22.99 5.05
N LEU A 77 -29.59 -22.34 3.90
CA LEU A 77 -30.39 -22.81 2.78
C LEU A 77 -29.80 -24.08 2.14
N VAL A 78 -28.46 -24.18 2.07
CA VAL A 78 -27.76 -25.38 1.61
C VAL A 78 -28.17 -26.62 2.44
N PHE A 79 -28.18 -26.51 3.78
CA PHE A 79 -28.58 -27.62 4.65
C PHE A 79 -30.07 -27.95 4.54
N ILE A 80 -30.93 -26.94 4.47
CA ILE A 80 -32.38 -27.14 4.38
C ILE A 80 -32.75 -27.88 3.09
N ILE A 81 -32.12 -27.51 1.97
CA ILE A 81 -32.41 -28.12 0.67
C ILE A 81 -31.79 -29.51 0.56
N ALA A 82 -30.60 -29.74 1.11
CA ALA A 82 -30.06 -31.09 1.25
C ALA A 82 -31.01 -32.00 2.07
N ASN A 83 -31.60 -31.47 3.14
CA ASN A 83 -32.56 -32.19 3.96
C ASN A 83 -33.92 -32.39 3.25
N LEU A 84 -34.35 -31.49 2.35
CA LEU A 84 -35.54 -31.71 1.50
C LEU A 84 -35.40 -33.00 0.67
N PHE A 85 -34.21 -33.23 0.12
CA PHE A 85 -33.90 -34.43 -0.66
C PHE A 85 -33.81 -35.70 0.20
N ARG A 86 -33.12 -35.63 1.35
CA ARG A 86 -33.03 -36.76 2.30
C ARG A 86 -34.40 -37.21 2.81
N ARG A 87 -35.33 -36.27 3.05
CA ARG A 87 -36.73 -36.55 3.37
C ARG A 87 -37.47 -37.24 2.22
N GLY A 88 -37.07 -37.00 0.97
CA GLY A 88 -37.60 -37.72 -0.20
C GLY A 88 -37.22 -39.19 -0.19
N ILE A 89 -35.92 -39.49 0.01
CA ILE A 89 -35.36 -40.86 0.02
C ILE A 89 -35.94 -41.71 1.15
N LYS A 90 -36.10 -41.16 2.36
CA LYS A 90 -36.66 -41.93 3.49
C LYS A 90 -38.11 -42.39 3.31
N VAL A 91 -38.82 -41.87 2.30
CA VAL A 91 -40.22 -42.20 2.00
C VAL A 91 -40.31 -43.12 0.76
N ASP A 92 -39.18 -43.51 0.14
CA ASP A 92 -39.13 -44.16 -1.19
C ASP A 92 -39.84 -45.51 -1.28
N THR A 93 -39.86 -46.33 -0.22
CA THR A 93 -40.50 -47.66 -0.28
C THR A 93 -42.01 -47.60 -0.50
N LEU A 94 -42.68 -46.46 -0.24
CA LEU A 94 -44.12 -46.26 -0.45
C LEU A 94 -44.43 -45.19 -1.52
N GLN A 95 -43.46 -44.40 -1.98
CA GLN A 95 -43.71 -43.30 -2.92
C GLN A 95 -44.08 -43.73 -4.34
N VAL A 96 -43.61 -44.89 -4.79
CA VAL A 96 -43.97 -45.45 -6.11
C VAL A 96 -45.45 -45.86 -6.16
N ILE A 97 -46.05 -46.16 -5.00
CA ILE A 97 -47.44 -46.62 -4.85
C ILE A 97 -48.41 -45.45 -4.59
N LEU A 98 -47.94 -44.35 -3.99
CA LEU A 98 -48.77 -43.18 -3.68
C LEU A 98 -48.99 -42.28 -4.92
N THR A 99 -50.07 -42.52 -5.66
CA THR A 99 -50.59 -41.66 -6.73
C THR A 99 -51.11 -40.33 -6.17
N ARG A 100 -50.22 -39.36 -5.94
CA ARG A 100 -50.63 -38.02 -5.52
C ARG A 100 -51.23 -37.24 -6.71
N PRO A 101 -52.32 -36.47 -6.54
CA PRO A 101 -53.07 -35.84 -7.64
C PRO A 101 -52.40 -34.59 -8.24
N PHE A 102 -51.09 -34.39 -8.05
CA PHE A 102 -50.38 -33.18 -8.46
C PHE A 102 -49.12 -33.49 -9.28
N SER A 103 -48.83 -32.63 -10.26
CA SER A 103 -47.69 -32.79 -11.18
C SER A 103 -46.33 -32.51 -10.50
N ASN A 104 -45.24 -33.09 -11.04
CA ASN A 104 -43.86 -32.81 -10.60
C ASN A 104 -43.51 -31.32 -10.64
N LYS A 105 -44.04 -30.60 -11.65
CA LYS A 105 -43.93 -29.15 -11.76
C LYS A 105 -44.55 -28.43 -10.56
N ASN A 106 -45.82 -28.74 -10.24
CA ASN A 106 -46.51 -28.12 -9.10
C ASN A 106 -45.82 -28.46 -7.77
N TYR A 107 -45.25 -29.67 -7.65
CA TYR A 107 -44.53 -30.12 -6.48
C TYR A 107 -43.24 -29.35 -6.20
N ILE A 108 -42.31 -29.30 -7.17
CA ILE A 108 -41.02 -28.62 -6.99
C ILE A 108 -41.21 -27.11 -6.86
N ILE A 109 -42.08 -26.50 -7.69
CA ILE A 109 -42.38 -25.07 -7.59
C ILE A 109 -43.01 -24.76 -6.23
N GLY A 110 -43.99 -25.55 -5.79
CA GLY A 110 -44.63 -25.37 -4.48
C GLY A 110 -43.63 -25.47 -3.32
N LYS A 111 -42.74 -26.48 -3.33
CA LYS A 111 -41.69 -26.61 -2.30
C LYS A 111 -40.69 -25.46 -2.31
N SER A 112 -40.29 -25.00 -3.50
CA SER A 112 -39.36 -23.87 -3.65
C SER A 112 -40.01 -22.59 -3.12
N ILE A 113 -41.26 -22.30 -3.49
CA ILE A 113 -42.02 -21.15 -2.99
C ILE A 113 -42.18 -21.23 -1.48
N GLY A 114 -42.59 -22.39 -0.93
CA GLY A 114 -42.74 -22.58 0.51
C GLY A 114 -41.44 -22.33 1.29
N THR A 115 -40.30 -22.76 0.72
CA THR A 115 -38.97 -22.51 1.31
C THR A 115 -38.59 -21.03 1.23
N CYS A 116 -38.72 -20.40 0.06
CA CYS A 116 -38.44 -18.98 -0.13
C CYS A 116 -39.32 -18.10 0.78
N LEU A 117 -40.61 -18.42 0.95
CA LEU A 117 -41.53 -17.66 1.80
C LEU A 117 -41.07 -17.61 3.26
N VAL A 118 -40.55 -18.72 3.79
CA VAL A 118 -40.03 -18.78 5.17
C VAL A 118 -38.79 -17.89 5.32
N PHE A 119 -37.86 -17.94 4.37
CA PHE A 119 -36.67 -17.08 4.39
C PHE A 119 -36.99 -15.60 4.17
N ILE A 120 -37.96 -15.29 3.31
CA ILE A 120 -38.47 -13.92 3.13
C ILE A 120 -38.98 -13.37 4.46
N GLN A 121 -39.74 -14.16 5.23
CA GLN A 121 -40.23 -13.74 6.54
C GLN A 121 -39.11 -13.54 7.56
N LEU A 122 -38.11 -14.42 7.60
CA LEU A 122 -36.93 -14.24 8.45
C LEU A 122 -36.15 -12.97 8.08
N ASN A 123 -36.00 -12.69 6.79
CA ASN A 123 -35.30 -11.51 6.30
C ASN A 123 -36.05 -10.23 6.66
N LEU A 124 -37.36 -10.19 6.44
CA LEU A 124 -38.20 -9.06 6.84
C LEU A 124 -38.16 -8.84 8.35
N LEU A 125 -38.12 -9.92 9.16
CA LEU A 125 -37.94 -9.82 10.60
C LEU A 125 -36.56 -9.21 10.96
N SER A 126 -35.47 -9.68 10.34
CA SER A 126 -34.12 -9.14 10.53
C SER A 126 -34.05 -7.65 10.18
N LEU A 127 -34.58 -7.27 9.00
CA LEU A 127 -34.62 -5.88 8.55
C LEU A 127 -35.50 -5.01 9.45
N PHE A 128 -36.61 -5.55 9.97
CA PHE A 128 -37.47 -4.86 10.91
C PHE A 128 -36.74 -4.59 12.23
N ILE A 129 -36.04 -5.58 12.80
CA ILE A 129 -35.22 -5.38 14.01
C ILE A 129 -34.15 -4.31 13.75
N ALA A 130 -33.42 -4.41 12.64
CA ALA A 130 -32.42 -3.42 12.25
C ALA A 130 -32.99 -2.00 12.06
N PHE A 131 -34.21 -1.90 11.52
CA PHE A 131 -34.92 -0.64 11.36
C PHE A 131 -35.28 -0.03 12.73
N PHE A 132 -35.73 -0.84 13.68
CA PHE A 132 -36.02 -0.38 15.05
C PHE A 132 -34.77 0.09 15.79
N ILE A 133 -33.65 -0.63 15.65
CA ILE A 133 -32.37 -0.21 16.21
C ILE A 133 -31.93 1.12 15.59
N ASN A 134 -32.04 1.28 14.27
CA ASN A 134 -31.71 2.53 13.60
C ASN A 134 -32.59 3.70 14.10
N LEU A 135 -33.89 3.47 14.22
CA LEU A 135 -34.85 4.49 14.63
C LEU A 135 -34.69 4.95 16.09
N PHE A 136 -34.39 4.03 17.03
CA PHE A 136 -34.42 4.32 18.47
C PHE A 136 -33.06 4.28 19.16
N ALA A 137 -32.06 3.63 18.57
CA ALA A 137 -30.81 3.28 19.25
C ALA A 137 -29.55 3.57 18.42
N SER A 138 -29.63 4.28 17.29
CA SER A 138 -28.47 4.66 16.47
C SER A 138 -28.45 6.14 16.08
N ASN A 139 -27.23 6.65 15.87
CA ASN A 139 -26.96 7.95 15.25
C ASN A 139 -27.09 7.93 13.72
N ALA A 140 -27.29 6.76 13.12
CA ALA A 140 -27.29 6.63 11.68
C ALA A 140 -28.49 7.36 11.05
N PRO A 141 -28.32 8.03 9.90
CA PRO A 141 -29.44 8.69 9.23
C PRO A 141 -30.43 7.65 8.68
N LEU A 142 -31.70 7.79 9.04
CA LEU A 142 -32.74 6.82 8.65
C LEU A 142 -33.26 7.08 7.22
N ASN A 143 -33.23 6.04 6.38
CA ASN A 143 -33.95 6.02 5.10
C ASN A 143 -34.67 4.67 4.90
N PRO A 144 -36.00 4.60 5.14
CA PRO A 144 -36.75 3.35 5.05
C PRO A 144 -36.71 2.69 3.66
N LEU A 145 -36.59 3.48 2.59
CA LEU A 145 -36.58 2.97 1.21
C LEU A 145 -35.36 2.10 0.93
N LEU A 146 -34.23 2.34 1.62
CA LEU A 146 -33.01 1.57 1.42
C LEU A 146 -33.13 0.13 1.97
N TYR A 147 -33.89 -0.07 3.06
CA TYR A 147 -34.18 -1.42 3.57
C TYR A 147 -34.95 -2.24 2.54
N ILE A 148 -35.97 -1.63 1.92
CA ILE A 148 -36.78 -2.26 0.87
C ILE A 148 -35.92 -2.49 -0.38
N PHE A 149 -35.05 -1.54 -0.74
CA PHE A 149 -34.15 -1.66 -1.87
C PHE A 149 -33.24 -2.88 -1.72
N TYR A 150 -32.50 -3.03 -0.61
CA TYR A 150 -31.58 -4.16 -0.41
C TYR A 150 -32.32 -5.50 -0.25
N PHE A 151 -33.55 -5.48 0.28
CA PHE A 151 -34.39 -6.68 0.26
C PHE A 151 -34.58 -7.21 -1.17
N PHE A 152 -35.07 -6.35 -2.09
CA PHE A 152 -35.35 -6.77 -3.47
C PHE A 152 -34.12 -6.96 -4.34
N THR A 153 -33.06 -6.18 -4.13
CA THR A 153 -31.92 -6.17 -5.05
C THR A 153 -30.73 -7.01 -4.58
N LEU A 154 -30.54 -7.23 -3.27
CA LEU A 154 -29.40 -7.98 -2.72
C LEU A 154 -29.82 -9.38 -2.24
N THR A 155 -30.74 -9.44 -1.29
CA THR A 155 -31.06 -10.70 -0.59
C THR A 155 -31.98 -11.63 -1.38
N MET A 156 -33.00 -11.09 -2.06
CA MET A 156 -34.00 -11.88 -2.80
C MET A 156 -33.43 -12.59 -4.06
N PRO A 157 -32.61 -11.95 -4.91
CA PRO A 157 -31.97 -12.63 -6.04
C PRO A 157 -31.06 -13.77 -5.59
N SER A 158 -30.27 -13.54 -4.54
CA SER A 158 -29.38 -14.54 -3.94
C SER A 158 -30.14 -15.75 -3.39
N LEU A 159 -31.27 -15.50 -2.70
CA LEU A 159 -32.16 -16.53 -2.17
C LEU A 159 -32.70 -17.44 -3.29
N ILE A 160 -33.20 -16.84 -4.36
CA ILE A 160 -33.83 -17.57 -5.48
C ILE A 160 -32.77 -18.34 -6.28
N PHE A 161 -31.63 -17.71 -6.54
CA PHE A 161 -30.49 -18.35 -7.20
C PHE A 161 -30.04 -19.60 -6.43
N LEU A 162 -29.72 -19.44 -5.15
CA LEU A 162 -29.19 -20.54 -4.35
C LEU A 162 -30.23 -21.65 -4.14
N THR A 163 -31.51 -21.30 -4.02
CA THR A 163 -32.60 -22.29 -3.95
C THR A 163 -32.66 -23.13 -5.22
N GLY A 164 -32.65 -22.49 -6.39
CA GLY A 164 -32.67 -23.19 -7.67
C GLY A 164 -31.42 -24.02 -7.89
N PHE A 165 -30.24 -23.43 -7.69
CA PHE A 165 -28.95 -24.09 -7.92
C PHE A 165 -28.76 -25.29 -7.01
N SER A 166 -29.03 -25.16 -5.71
CA SER A 166 -28.91 -26.27 -4.76
C SER A 166 -29.88 -27.41 -5.07
N LEU A 167 -31.13 -27.09 -5.43
CA LEU A 167 -32.10 -28.08 -5.89
C LEU A 167 -31.59 -28.83 -7.12
N TRP A 168 -31.06 -28.12 -8.11
CA TRP A 168 -30.52 -28.72 -9.33
C TRP A 168 -29.33 -29.65 -9.05
N VAL A 169 -28.37 -29.21 -8.22
CA VAL A 169 -27.20 -30.00 -7.83
C VAL A 169 -27.60 -31.27 -7.07
N ILE A 170 -28.44 -31.14 -6.04
CA ILE A 170 -28.81 -32.26 -5.17
C ILE A 170 -29.66 -33.30 -5.92
N TYR A 171 -30.66 -32.87 -6.67
CA TYR A 171 -31.51 -33.79 -7.45
C TYR A 171 -30.78 -34.33 -8.70
N GLY A 172 -29.79 -33.61 -9.24
CA GLY A 172 -28.96 -34.07 -10.36
C GLY A 172 -27.98 -35.17 -9.96
N ILE A 173 -27.26 -34.98 -8.86
CA ILE A 173 -26.22 -35.92 -8.37
C ILE A 173 -26.84 -37.18 -7.75
N LYS A 174 -28.04 -37.06 -7.16
CA LYS A 174 -28.76 -38.14 -6.48
C LYS A 174 -28.03 -38.76 -5.28
N ASN A 175 -26.96 -38.13 -4.80
CA ASN A 175 -26.23 -38.50 -3.60
C ASN A 175 -26.22 -37.32 -2.61
N TYR A 176 -26.76 -37.55 -1.41
CA TYR A 176 -26.89 -36.53 -0.37
C TYR A 176 -25.54 -35.93 0.05
N PHE A 177 -24.56 -36.78 0.38
CA PHE A 177 -23.28 -36.32 0.93
C PHE A 177 -22.45 -35.59 -0.12
N LEU A 178 -22.38 -36.14 -1.34
CA LEU A 178 -21.65 -35.52 -2.43
C LEU A 178 -22.28 -34.18 -2.85
N GLY A 179 -23.62 -34.12 -2.96
CA GLY A 179 -24.33 -32.89 -3.28
C GLY A 179 -24.13 -31.80 -2.22
N LEU A 180 -24.20 -32.16 -0.94
CA LEU A 180 -23.94 -31.22 0.16
C LEU A 180 -22.49 -30.71 0.13
N PHE A 181 -21.52 -31.61 -0.06
CA PHE A 181 -20.09 -31.25 -0.13
C PHE A 181 -19.81 -30.26 -1.27
N LEU A 182 -20.35 -30.50 -2.47
CA LEU A 182 -20.16 -29.60 -3.61
C LEU A 182 -20.81 -28.23 -3.41
N LEU A 183 -21.95 -28.15 -2.73
CA LEU A 183 -22.60 -26.87 -2.41
C LEU A 183 -21.81 -26.08 -1.36
N LEU A 184 -21.25 -26.75 -0.35
CA LEU A 184 -20.35 -26.11 0.61
C LEU A 184 -19.05 -25.64 -0.05
N LEU A 185 -18.48 -26.45 -0.95
CA LEU A 185 -17.31 -26.06 -1.75
C LEU A 185 -17.62 -24.86 -2.65
N PHE A 186 -18.79 -24.82 -3.29
CA PHE A 186 -19.23 -23.68 -4.08
C PHE A 186 -19.39 -22.41 -3.24
N LEU A 187 -19.99 -22.53 -2.04
CA LEU A 187 -20.13 -21.40 -1.13
C LEU A 187 -18.77 -20.88 -0.65
N ALA A 188 -17.85 -21.78 -0.26
CA ALA A 188 -16.49 -21.42 0.14
C ALA A 188 -15.68 -20.81 -1.02
N GLY A 189 -15.84 -21.34 -2.24
CA GLY A 189 -15.28 -20.75 -3.43
C GLY A 189 -15.80 -19.33 -3.66
N ASN A 190 -17.10 -19.10 -3.42
CA ASN A 190 -17.72 -17.79 -3.61
C ASN A 190 -17.31 -16.76 -2.56
N THR A 191 -16.93 -17.17 -1.35
CA THR A 191 -16.41 -16.23 -0.35
C THR A 191 -14.93 -15.94 -0.54
N LEU A 192 -14.14 -16.90 -1.02
CA LEU A 192 -12.67 -16.79 -1.07
C LEU A 192 -12.10 -16.39 -2.43
N PHE A 193 -12.71 -16.82 -3.53
CA PHE A 193 -12.08 -16.74 -4.87
C PHE A 193 -12.99 -16.12 -5.94
N LEU A 194 -14.22 -16.61 -6.13
CA LEU A 194 -15.06 -16.21 -7.27
C LEU A 194 -15.38 -14.71 -7.37
N PRO A 195 -15.47 -13.91 -6.29
CA PRO A 195 -15.69 -12.47 -6.41
C PRO A 195 -14.55 -11.77 -7.16
N SER A 196 -13.31 -12.21 -6.95
CA SER A 196 -12.14 -11.69 -7.67
C SER A 196 -12.06 -12.14 -9.14
N VAL A 197 -12.87 -13.12 -9.55
CA VAL A 197 -12.84 -13.73 -10.87
C VAL A 197 -13.85 -13.03 -11.79
N TRP A 198 -13.35 -12.53 -12.93
CA TRP A 198 -14.19 -11.93 -14.00
C TRP A 198 -15.03 -10.73 -13.52
N GLN A 199 -14.44 -9.83 -12.72
CA GLN A 199 -15.08 -8.55 -12.33
C GLN A 199 -16.41 -8.74 -11.59
N ASP A 200 -16.40 -9.56 -10.54
CA ASP A 200 -17.56 -9.87 -9.69
C ASP A 200 -18.72 -10.55 -10.42
N THR A 201 -18.57 -10.95 -11.70
CA THR A 201 -19.67 -11.55 -12.49
C THR A 201 -20.27 -12.79 -11.82
N TYR A 202 -19.45 -13.56 -11.09
CA TYR A 202 -19.87 -14.77 -10.37
C TYR A 202 -20.19 -14.54 -8.88
N ASP A 203 -20.17 -13.29 -8.42
CA ASP A 203 -20.45 -12.92 -7.03
C ASP A 203 -21.97 -12.85 -6.77
N PHE A 204 -22.60 -14.01 -6.55
CA PHE A 204 -24.04 -14.08 -6.29
C PHE A 204 -24.41 -13.48 -4.93
N LEU A 205 -23.55 -13.61 -3.91
CA LEU A 205 -23.73 -12.99 -2.59
C LEU A 205 -23.58 -11.47 -2.66
N GLY A 206 -22.71 -11.02 -3.56
CA GLY A 206 -22.43 -9.62 -3.81
C GLY A 206 -21.59 -8.97 -2.75
N LEU A 207 -20.51 -9.66 -2.36
CA LEU A 207 -19.54 -9.23 -1.37
C LEU A 207 -18.65 -8.09 -1.90
N THR A 208 -18.37 -8.10 -3.20
CA THR A 208 -17.43 -7.17 -3.87
C THR A 208 -18.12 -6.05 -4.65
N LEU A 209 -19.44 -6.13 -4.79
CA LEU A 209 -20.20 -5.19 -5.59
C LEU A 209 -20.43 -3.86 -4.87
N PRO A 210 -20.20 -2.72 -5.56
CA PRO A 210 -20.41 -1.42 -4.96
C PRO A 210 -21.91 -1.11 -4.79
N ASN A 211 -22.33 -0.98 -3.54
CA ASN A 211 -23.75 -0.87 -3.19
C ASN A 211 -24.05 0.16 -2.09
N VAL A 212 -23.07 1.02 -1.76
CA VAL A 212 -23.24 2.14 -0.83
C VAL A 212 -23.92 3.30 -1.55
N PHE A 213 -24.93 3.92 -0.92
CA PHE A 213 -25.60 5.10 -1.48
C PHE A 213 -24.98 6.38 -0.91
N SER A 214 -24.52 7.24 -1.82
CA SER A 214 -24.28 8.64 -1.47
C SER A 214 -25.61 9.36 -1.35
N ARG A 215 -25.72 10.30 -0.39
CA ARG A 215 -26.90 11.18 -0.29
C ARG A 215 -27.04 12.12 -1.48
N LEU A 216 -25.95 12.40 -2.19
CA LEU A 216 -25.92 13.34 -3.31
C LEU A 216 -25.98 12.65 -4.66
N SER A 217 -25.05 11.72 -4.89
CA SER A 217 -24.93 11.06 -6.18
C SER A 217 -25.83 9.84 -6.33
N GLY A 218 -26.44 9.37 -5.23
CA GLY A 218 -27.17 8.11 -5.17
C GLY A 218 -26.25 6.90 -5.34
N HIS A 219 -26.79 5.86 -5.97
CA HIS A 219 -26.08 4.60 -6.24
C HIS A 219 -24.96 4.80 -7.28
N PRO A 220 -23.74 4.25 -7.07
CA PRO A 220 -22.59 4.45 -7.97
C PRO A 220 -22.84 3.91 -9.38
N THR A 221 -23.21 2.63 -9.51
CA THR A 221 -23.39 1.94 -10.81
C THR A 221 -24.67 1.14 -10.88
N LEU A 222 -25.83 1.81 -10.71
CA LEU A 222 -27.14 1.16 -10.56
C LEU A 222 -27.47 0.18 -11.69
N ASN A 223 -27.28 0.59 -12.95
CA ASN A 223 -27.64 -0.25 -14.10
C ASN A 223 -26.83 -1.54 -14.14
N SER A 224 -25.50 -1.44 -13.99
CA SER A 224 -24.60 -2.60 -14.01
C SER A 224 -24.90 -3.57 -12.85
N PHE A 225 -25.16 -3.00 -11.67
CA PHE A 225 -25.55 -3.75 -10.48
C PHE A 225 -26.87 -4.50 -10.69
N LEU A 226 -27.92 -3.82 -11.15
CA LEU A 226 -29.22 -4.45 -11.38
C LEU A 226 -29.17 -5.53 -12.47
N LEU A 227 -28.40 -5.34 -13.54
CA LEU A 227 -28.23 -6.35 -14.60
C LEU A 227 -27.68 -7.66 -14.03
N GLN A 228 -26.66 -7.57 -13.17
CA GLN A 228 -26.02 -8.74 -12.58
C GLN A 228 -26.94 -9.42 -11.54
N ARG A 229 -27.66 -8.65 -10.71
CA ARG A 229 -28.68 -9.22 -9.80
C ARG A 229 -29.84 -9.87 -10.51
N PHE A 230 -30.30 -9.26 -11.59
CA PHE A 230 -31.36 -9.82 -12.42
C PHE A 230 -30.92 -11.10 -13.13
N SER A 231 -29.65 -11.21 -13.53
CA SER A 231 -29.07 -12.44 -14.06
C SER A 231 -29.20 -13.60 -13.06
N PHE A 232 -28.76 -13.43 -11.81
CA PHE A 232 -28.87 -14.47 -10.78
C PHE A 232 -30.32 -14.84 -10.46
N PHE A 233 -31.21 -13.86 -10.40
CA PHE A 233 -32.64 -14.09 -10.23
C PHE A 233 -33.22 -15.01 -11.33
N LEU A 234 -32.91 -14.73 -12.60
CA LEU A 234 -33.37 -15.53 -13.74
C LEU A 234 -32.73 -16.92 -13.77
N LEU A 235 -31.43 -17.03 -13.49
CA LEU A 235 -30.74 -18.32 -13.37
C LEU A 235 -31.37 -19.19 -12.29
N GLY A 236 -31.71 -18.62 -11.13
CA GLY A 236 -32.40 -19.31 -10.05
C GLY A 236 -33.75 -19.87 -10.48
N ILE A 237 -34.58 -19.06 -11.14
CA ILE A 237 -35.86 -19.51 -11.70
C ILE A 237 -35.65 -20.63 -12.72
N GLY A 238 -34.67 -20.48 -13.61
CA GLY A 238 -34.28 -21.50 -14.59
C GLY A 238 -33.94 -22.83 -13.94
N PHE A 239 -33.07 -22.84 -12.92
CA PHE A 239 -32.69 -24.05 -12.20
C PHE A 239 -33.86 -24.69 -11.44
N ILE A 240 -34.76 -23.90 -10.83
CA ILE A 240 -35.98 -24.43 -10.18
C ILE A 240 -36.83 -25.18 -11.21
N ILE A 241 -37.02 -24.59 -12.40
CA ILE A 241 -37.82 -25.20 -13.47
C ILE A 241 -37.14 -26.46 -14.01
N ILE A 242 -35.84 -26.45 -14.26
CA ILE A 242 -35.10 -27.61 -14.78
C ILE A 242 -35.07 -28.76 -13.77
N THR A 243 -35.00 -28.47 -12.46
CA THR A 243 -35.02 -29.51 -11.42
C THR A 243 -36.26 -30.40 -11.52
N THR A 244 -37.37 -29.92 -12.09
CA THR A 244 -38.57 -30.74 -12.32
C THR A 244 -38.31 -32.00 -13.16
N PHE A 245 -37.26 -31.99 -14.01
CA PHE A 245 -36.83 -33.13 -14.82
C PHE A 245 -36.08 -34.19 -14.01
N SER A 246 -35.29 -33.77 -13.03
CA SER A 246 -34.44 -34.68 -12.23
C SER A 246 -35.25 -35.51 -11.22
N VAL A 247 -36.54 -35.21 -11.05
CA VAL A 247 -37.44 -35.97 -10.16
C VAL A 247 -37.97 -37.22 -10.86
N GLN A 248 -37.61 -38.39 -10.34
CA GLN A 248 -38.04 -39.70 -10.86
C GLN A 248 -39.50 -40.02 -10.49
N ARG A 249 -40.46 -39.35 -11.13
CA ARG A 249 -41.91 -39.65 -11.03
C ARG A 249 -42.55 -39.70 -12.41
N LEU A 250 -43.43 -40.68 -12.63
CA LEU A 250 -44.22 -40.83 -13.86
C LEU A 250 -44.99 -39.53 -14.16
N SER A 251 -44.81 -39.00 -15.37
CA SER A 251 -45.42 -37.73 -15.77
C SER A 251 -46.89 -37.94 -16.16
N ASN A 252 -47.81 -37.14 -15.60
CA ASN A 252 -49.23 -37.17 -15.98
C ASN A 252 -49.50 -36.77 -17.45
N ASN A 253 -48.57 -36.07 -18.15
CA ASN A 253 -48.75 -35.71 -19.56
C ASN A 253 -47.40 -35.40 -20.28
N PRO A 254 -46.96 -36.25 -21.23
CA PRO A 254 -45.64 -36.15 -21.87
C PRO A 254 -45.46 -34.94 -22.81
N PHE A 255 -46.53 -34.36 -23.37
CA PHE A 255 -46.42 -33.19 -24.26
C PHE A 255 -46.24 -31.87 -23.49
N SER A 256 -46.75 -31.79 -22.27
CA SER A 256 -46.53 -30.63 -21.38
C SER A 256 -45.10 -30.57 -20.83
N PHE A 257 -44.39 -31.69 -20.86
CA PHE A 257 -43.05 -31.88 -20.33
C PHE A 257 -41.97 -31.13 -21.14
N LYS A 258 -41.99 -31.25 -22.48
CA LYS A 258 -41.04 -30.53 -23.37
C LYS A 258 -41.15 -29.00 -23.23
N LYS A 259 -42.38 -28.47 -23.09
CA LYS A 259 -42.62 -27.02 -22.94
C LYS A 259 -42.03 -26.46 -21.65
N VAL A 260 -42.06 -27.22 -20.56
CA VAL A 260 -41.50 -26.80 -19.26
C VAL A 260 -39.97 -26.81 -19.28
N LEU A 261 -39.37 -27.84 -19.88
CA LEU A 261 -37.92 -27.90 -20.06
C LEU A 261 -37.41 -26.74 -20.94
N ILE A 262 -38.07 -26.49 -22.08
CA ILE A 262 -37.73 -25.36 -22.97
C ILE A 262 -37.83 -24.04 -22.21
N SER A 263 -38.89 -23.84 -21.41
CA SER A 263 -39.02 -22.64 -20.58
C SER A 263 -37.87 -22.48 -19.57
N GLY A 264 -37.46 -23.57 -18.90
CA GLY A 264 -36.30 -23.53 -17.99
C GLY A 264 -35.00 -23.16 -18.69
N ILE A 265 -34.75 -23.74 -19.87
CA ILE A 265 -33.57 -23.41 -20.71
C ILE A 265 -33.61 -21.94 -21.15
N ILE A 266 -34.76 -21.41 -21.56
CA ILE A 266 -34.91 -20.00 -21.93
C ILE A 266 -34.53 -19.08 -20.76
N PHE A 267 -35.00 -19.36 -19.54
CA PHE A 267 -34.62 -18.57 -18.36
C PHE A 267 -33.12 -18.61 -18.08
N ILE A 268 -32.47 -19.77 -18.26
CA ILE A 268 -31.02 -19.88 -18.11
C ILE A 268 -30.30 -19.09 -19.19
N LEU A 269 -30.70 -19.20 -20.47
CA LEU A 269 -30.10 -18.44 -21.56
C LEU A 269 -30.26 -16.94 -21.36
N LEU A 270 -31.42 -16.48 -20.89
CA LEU A 270 -31.64 -15.08 -20.53
C LEU A 270 -30.72 -14.65 -19.37
N GLY A 271 -30.63 -15.46 -18.31
CA GLY A 271 -29.71 -15.21 -17.20
C GLY A 271 -28.26 -15.08 -17.65
N LEU A 272 -27.78 -16.00 -18.51
CA LEU A 272 -26.45 -15.96 -19.11
C LEU A 272 -26.27 -14.75 -20.03
N PHE A 273 -27.29 -14.34 -20.78
CA PHE A 273 -27.25 -13.14 -21.62
C PHE A 273 -27.06 -11.87 -20.77
N PHE A 274 -27.78 -11.73 -19.65
CA PHE A 274 -27.61 -10.60 -18.73
C PHE A 274 -26.24 -10.60 -18.04
N SER A 275 -25.72 -11.78 -17.67
CA SER A 275 -24.35 -11.92 -17.15
C SER A 275 -23.30 -11.53 -18.19
N TRP A 276 -23.46 -11.98 -19.43
CA TRP A 276 -22.61 -11.58 -20.56
C TRP A 276 -22.70 -10.07 -20.85
N SER A 277 -23.89 -9.49 -20.79
CA SER A 277 -24.11 -8.04 -20.98
C SER A 277 -23.37 -7.20 -19.92
N HIS A 278 -23.41 -7.65 -18.66
CA HIS A 278 -22.64 -7.05 -17.57
C HIS A 278 -21.12 -7.10 -17.87
N LEU A 279 -20.60 -8.28 -18.22
CA LEU A 279 -19.19 -8.45 -18.57
C LEU A 279 -18.78 -7.63 -19.81
N ASN A 280 -19.61 -7.59 -20.84
CA ASN A 280 -19.39 -6.83 -22.07
C ASN A 280 -19.33 -5.32 -21.79
N THR A 281 -20.16 -4.81 -20.86
CA THR A 281 -20.10 -3.41 -20.43
C THR A 281 -18.72 -3.06 -19.86
N PHE A 282 -18.14 -3.96 -19.05
CA PHE A 282 -16.79 -3.78 -18.53
C PHE A 282 -15.73 -3.86 -19.63
N GLN A 283 -15.80 -4.88 -20.49
CA GLN A 283 -14.85 -5.07 -21.60
C GLN A 283 -14.84 -3.88 -22.56
N GLN A 284 -15.99 -3.28 -22.83
CA GLN A 284 -16.09 -2.07 -23.66
C GLN A 284 -15.43 -0.85 -23.00
N LYS A 285 -15.55 -0.68 -21.68
CA LYS A 285 -14.84 0.37 -20.95
C LYS A 285 -13.33 0.17 -21.05
N GLU A 286 -12.83 -1.04 -20.83
CA GLU A 286 -11.39 -1.31 -20.92
C GLU A 286 -10.85 -1.16 -22.34
N LYS A 287 -11.62 -1.55 -23.37
CA LYS A 287 -11.26 -1.31 -24.77
C LYS A 287 -11.15 0.19 -25.09
N LYS A 288 -12.04 1.04 -24.56
CA LYS A 288 -11.92 2.50 -24.72
C LYS A 288 -10.69 3.04 -24.01
N ARG A 289 -10.43 2.57 -22.78
CA ARG A 289 -9.25 2.94 -21.99
C ARG A 289 -7.96 2.58 -22.71
N SER A 290 -7.88 1.39 -23.30
CA SER A 290 -6.68 0.97 -24.06
C SER A 290 -6.44 1.83 -25.30
N GLN A 291 -7.49 2.27 -26.00
CA GLN A 291 -7.39 3.24 -27.10
C GLN A 291 -6.89 4.61 -26.62
N TYR A 292 -7.38 5.10 -25.48
CA TYR A 292 -6.86 6.34 -24.91
C TYR A 292 -5.39 6.20 -24.48
N ARG A 293 -4.99 5.06 -23.91
CA ARG A 293 -3.58 4.77 -23.59
C ARG A 293 -2.70 4.83 -24.84
N SER A 294 -3.11 4.19 -25.94
CA SER A 294 -2.30 4.16 -27.16
C SER A 294 -2.05 5.56 -27.75
N VAL A 295 -3.02 6.47 -27.66
CA VAL A 295 -2.87 7.84 -28.17
C VAL A 295 -1.89 8.65 -27.30
N PHE A 296 -1.95 8.55 -25.97
CA PHE A 296 -0.97 9.23 -25.12
C PHE A 296 0.45 8.71 -25.34
N THR A 297 0.62 7.39 -25.45
CA THR A 297 1.92 6.75 -25.73
C THR A 297 2.50 7.17 -27.08
N LYS A 298 1.64 7.44 -28.08
CA LYS A 298 2.03 7.85 -29.45
C LYS A 298 2.57 9.29 -29.50
N TYR A 299 1.96 10.21 -28.73
CA TYR A 299 2.29 11.64 -28.75
C TYR A 299 3.09 12.09 -27.51
N GLU A 300 3.85 11.20 -26.88
CA GLU A 300 4.58 11.50 -25.65
C GLU A 300 5.73 12.51 -25.86
N HIS A 301 6.27 12.57 -27.08
CA HIS A 301 7.45 13.38 -27.45
C HIS A 301 7.07 14.81 -27.84
N GLN A 302 7.97 15.77 -27.53
CA GLN A 302 7.85 17.20 -27.86
C GLN A 302 6.67 17.91 -27.17
N LYS A 303 6.94 18.55 -26.03
CA LYS A 303 5.92 19.23 -25.23
C LYS A 303 6.15 20.73 -25.28
N VAL A 304 5.07 21.47 -25.50
CA VAL A 304 5.03 22.93 -25.39
C VAL A 304 4.61 23.32 -23.98
N HIS A 305 5.11 24.43 -23.43
CA HIS A 305 4.70 24.94 -22.12
C HIS A 305 3.43 25.78 -22.26
N MET A 306 2.45 25.58 -21.36
CA MET A 306 1.27 26.43 -21.27
C MET A 306 1.47 27.53 -20.22
N ASP A 307 1.76 28.75 -20.68
CA ASP A 307 2.05 29.89 -19.81
C ASP A 307 0.78 30.44 -19.13
N SER A 308 -0.29 30.63 -19.91
CA SER A 308 -1.57 31.09 -19.40
C SER A 308 -2.78 30.52 -20.13
N LEU A 309 -3.87 30.35 -19.38
CA LEU A 309 -5.14 29.83 -19.85
C LEU A 309 -6.30 30.64 -19.27
N GLU A 310 -7.09 31.27 -20.14
CA GLU A 310 -8.33 31.94 -19.78
C GLU A 310 -9.53 31.16 -20.33
N LEU A 311 -10.45 30.81 -19.44
CA LEU A 311 -11.59 29.94 -19.70
C LEU A 311 -12.91 30.69 -19.53
N PHE A 312 -13.78 30.59 -20.53
CA PHE A 312 -15.17 31.07 -20.46
C PHE A 312 -16.10 29.86 -20.41
N TYR A 313 -16.50 29.46 -19.20
CA TYR A 313 -17.26 28.23 -18.97
C TYR A 313 -18.75 28.51 -18.85
N SER A 314 -19.54 27.67 -19.50
CA SER A 314 -20.99 27.61 -19.35
C SER A 314 -21.46 26.15 -19.40
N GLN A 315 -22.54 25.84 -18.70
CA GLN A 315 -23.05 24.48 -18.57
C GLN A 315 -24.57 24.46 -18.69
N LYS A 316 -25.09 23.38 -19.29
CA LYS A 316 -26.52 23.06 -19.30
C LYS A 316 -26.68 21.54 -19.19
N GLY A 317 -27.25 21.06 -18.09
CA GLY A 317 -27.34 19.62 -17.84
C GLY A 317 -25.97 18.98 -17.73
N SER A 318 -25.80 17.88 -18.46
CA SER A 318 -24.55 17.14 -18.60
C SER A 318 -23.63 17.65 -19.71
N LYS A 319 -23.95 18.79 -20.35
CA LYS A 319 -23.14 19.35 -21.43
C LYS A 319 -22.50 20.67 -21.01
N ILE A 320 -21.23 20.81 -21.38
CA ILE A 320 -20.46 22.05 -21.19
C ILE A 320 -20.20 22.72 -22.53
N HIS A 321 -20.05 24.03 -22.49
CA HIS A 321 -19.56 24.86 -23.58
C HIS A 321 -18.49 25.79 -23.01
N VAL A 322 -17.28 25.69 -23.57
CA VAL A 322 -16.12 26.42 -23.08
C VAL A 322 -15.37 27.05 -24.25
N SER A 323 -15.03 28.33 -24.10
CA SER A 323 -14.08 29.03 -24.96
C SER A 323 -12.78 29.23 -24.19
N SER A 324 -11.66 28.81 -24.75
CA SER A 324 -10.33 28.85 -24.11
C SER A 324 -9.40 29.75 -24.89
N ASN A 325 -8.84 30.77 -24.23
CA ASN A 325 -7.72 31.56 -24.74
C ASN A 325 -6.43 31.04 -24.11
N ILE A 326 -5.49 30.61 -24.96
CA ILE A 326 -4.29 29.89 -24.56
C ILE A 326 -3.05 30.65 -25.03
N VAL A 327 -2.05 30.75 -24.16
CA VAL A 327 -0.69 31.19 -24.52
C VAL A 327 0.26 30.03 -24.35
N LEU A 328 0.86 29.61 -25.45
CA LEU A 328 1.84 28.52 -25.51
C LEU A 328 3.24 29.10 -25.73
N VAL A 329 4.25 28.53 -25.07
CA VAL A 329 5.65 28.96 -25.19
C VAL A 329 6.52 27.75 -25.48
N ASN A 330 7.41 27.87 -26.46
CA ASN A 330 8.42 26.83 -26.69
C ASN A 330 9.60 27.04 -25.75
N THR A 331 9.66 26.26 -24.68
CA THR A 331 10.77 26.29 -23.71
C THR A 331 11.92 25.37 -24.10
N GLN A 332 11.82 24.63 -25.20
CA GLN A 332 12.85 23.71 -25.66
C GLN A 332 13.86 24.43 -26.56
N ASN A 333 15.08 23.91 -26.60
CA ASN A 333 16.15 24.42 -27.50
C ASN A 333 15.97 23.95 -28.97
N ILE A 334 14.85 23.30 -29.29
CA ILE A 334 14.54 22.73 -30.61
C ILE A 334 13.31 23.43 -31.18
N THR A 335 13.27 23.61 -32.51
CA THR A 335 12.10 24.15 -33.20
C THR A 335 10.96 23.12 -33.22
N LEU A 336 9.79 23.51 -32.72
CA LEU A 336 8.59 22.67 -32.72
C LEU A 336 7.81 22.91 -34.00
N HIS A 337 7.68 21.92 -34.88
CA HIS A 337 6.89 22.04 -36.12
C HIS A 337 5.42 21.69 -35.97
N ARG A 338 5.09 20.92 -34.93
CA ARG A 338 3.74 20.43 -34.62
C ARG A 338 3.48 20.60 -33.13
N ILE A 339 2.27 21.03 -32.80
CA ILE A 339 1.80 21.21 -31.43
C ILE A 339 0.74 20.16 -31.15
N VAL A 340 0.84 19.52 -29.98
CA VAL A 340 -0.15 18.58 -29.48
C VAL A 340 -0.81 19.18 -28.23
N LEU A 341 -2.14 19.28 -28.25
CA LEU A 341 -2.95 19.62 -27.09
C LEU A 341 -3.89 18.46 -26.77
N TYR A 342 -4.17 18.23 -25.49
CA TYR A 342 -5.06 17.18 -25.03
C TYR A 342 -6.37 17.74 -24.52
N LEU A 343 -7.49 17.22 -25.02
CA LEU A 343 -8.84 17.60 -24.62
C LEU A 343 -9.72 16.34 -24.60
N ASN A 344 -10.65 16.25 -23.65
CA ASN A 344 -11.51 15.06 -23.53
C ASN A 344 -12.16 14.66 -24.88
N PRO A 345 -12.09 13.37 -25.29
CA PRO A 345 -12.58 12.90 -26.58
C PRO A 345 -14.05 13.25 -26.89
N GLN A 346 -14.91 13.36 -25.88
CA GLN A 346 -16.33 13.67 -26.05
C GLN A 346 -16.63 15.18 -26.18
N LEU A 347 -15.65 16.04 -25.91
CA LEU A 347 -15.76 17.49 -26.14
C LEU A 347 -15.38 17.80 -27.58
N LYS A 348 -16.36 18.12 -28.43
CA LYS A 348 -16.15 18.45 -29.85
C LYS A 348 -15.57 19.87 -29.99
N VAL A 349 -14.45 19.98 -30.69
CA VAL A 349 -13.86 21.29 -31.07
C VAL A 349 -14.68 21.87 -32.22
N ILE A 350 -15.19 23.09 -32.01
CA ILE A 350 -16.02 23.84 -32.95
C ILE A 350 -15.14 24.75 -33.81
N ALA A 351 -14.19 25.43 -33.18
CA ALA A 351 -13.27 26.34 -33.85
C ALA A 351 -11.91 26.37 -33.16
N LEU A 352 -10.86 26.50 -33.97
CA LEU A 352 -9.50 26.79 -33.54
C LEU A 352 -9.04 28.04 -34.30
N LYS A 353 -8.63 29.08 -33.57
CA LYS A 353 -8.23 30.37 -34.14
C LYS A 353 -6.89 30.83 -33.60
N GLU A 354 -6.09 31.44 -34.46
CA GLU A 354 -4.97 32.28 -34.08
C GLU A 354 -5.39 33.72 -34.32
N LYS A 355 -5.49 34.53 -33.25
CA LYS A 355 -6.13 35.86 -33.31
C LYS A 355 -7.57 35.74 -33.85
N ASN A 356 -7.80 36.09 -35.12
CA ASN A 356 -9.10 36.02 -35.79
C ASN A 356 -9.12 35.08 -37.02
N THR A 357 -8.02 34.40 -37.32
CA THR A 357 -7.91 33.50 -38.47
C THR A 357 -8.09 32.05 -38.05
N PHE A 358 -8.92 31.30 -38.77
CA PHE A 358 -9.11 29.87 -38.53
C PHE A 358 -7.85 29.09 -38.86
N LEU A 359 -7.46 28.18 -37.96
CA LEU A 359 -6.34 27.27 -38.17
C LEU A 359 -6.86 25.85 -38.46
N PRO A 360 -6.28 25.14 -39.45
CA PRO A 360 -6.56 23.73 -39.65
C PRO A 360 -5.98 22.92 -38.50
N PHE A 361 -6.71 21.89 -38.07
CA PHE A 361 -6.25 20.93 -37.08
C PHE A 361 -6.75 19.53 -37.46
N SER A 362 -6.02 18.52 -37.01
CA SER A 362 -6.50 17.14 -37.02
C SER A 362 -6.67 16.65 -35.58
N ARG A 363 -7.46 15.62 -35.38
CA ARG A 363 -7.76 15.10 -34.04
C ARG A 363 -7.78 13.59 -34.02
N GLU A 364 -7.07 13.02 -33.06
CA GLU A 364 -7.05 11.59 -32.78
C GLU A 364 -7.50 11.38 -31.33
N LEU A 365 -8.79 11.07 -31.12
CA LEU A 365 -9.42 10.95 -29.81
C LEU A 365 -9.15 12.18 -28.92
N GLN A 366 -8.32 12.06 -27.89
CA GLN A 366 -7.99 13.15 -26.99
C GLN A 366 -6.92 14.12 -27.50
N ALA A 367 -6.12 13.73 -28.51
CA ALA A 367 -5.03 14.55 -29.02
C ALA A 367 -5.50 15.44 -30.18
N ILE A 368 -5.29 16.75 -30.05
CA ILE A 368 -5.51 17.78 -31.07
C ILE A 368 -4.13 18.12 -31.65
N LEU A 369 -3.97 17.94 -32.95
CA LEU A 369 -2.73 18.16 -33.68
C LEU A 369 -2.83 19.44 -34.51
N ILE A 370 -1.91 20.37 -34.27
CA ILE A 370 -1.86 21.68 -34.92
C ILE A 370 -0.52 21.78 -35.63
N GLU A 371 -0.54 21.88 -36.96
CA GLU A 371 0.66 22.01 -37.79
C GLU A 371 1.11 23.48 -37.82
N LYS A 372 1.79 23.92 -36.76
CA LYS A 372 2.31 25.28 -36.61
C LYS A 372 3.70 25.23 -36.02
N THR A 373 4.62 25.98 -36.63
CA THR A 373 5.99 26.09 -36.14
C THR A 373 6.12 27.14 -35.05
N ILE A 374 6.76 26.80 -33.92
CA ILE A 374 7.17 27.72 -32.85
C ILE A 374 8.68 27.58 -32.64
N TYR A 375 9.40 28.70 -32.78
CA TYR A 375 10.85 28.75 -32.55
C TYR A 375 11.19 28.72 -31.05
N PRO A 376 12.39 28.26 -30.65
CA PRO A 376 12.84 28.31 -29.26
C PRO A 376 12.64 29.69 -28.63
N GLY A 377 11.98 29.75 -27.47
CA GLY A 377 11.67 30.98 -26.73
C GLY A 377 10.47 31.78 -27.26
N ASP A 378 9.91 31.44 -28.42
CA ASP A 378 8.77 32.15 -29.01
C ASP A 378 7.42 31.69 -28.41
N SER A 379 6.38 32.50 -28.59
CA SER A 379 5.04 32.27 -28.04
C SER A 379 3.94 32.28 -29.09
N LEU A 380 2.93 31.43 -28.90
CA LEU A 380 1.77 31.30 -29.77
C LEU A 380 0.48 31.53 -28.97
N ARG A 381 -0.43 32.35 -29.50
CA ARG A 381 -1.74 32.61 -28.90
C ARG A 381 -2.85 31.94 -29.71
N LEU A 382 -3.64 31.11 -29.03
CA LEU A 382 -4.72 30.34 -29.64
C LEU A 382 -6.03 30.57 -28.91
N THR A 383 -7.13 30.54 -29.65
CA THR A 383 -8.49 30.47 -29.10
C THR A 383 -9.15 29.17 -29.57
N ILE A 384 -9.66 28.38 -28.63
CA ILE A 384 -10.32 27.10 -28.89
C ILE A 384 -11.73 27.12 -28.33
N ASP A 385 -12.72 26.93 -29.20
CA ASP A 385 -14.13 26.81 -28.83
C ASP A 385 -14.56 25.35 -28.89
N TYR A 386 -15.12 24.81 -27.80
CA TYR A 386 -15.55 23.41 -27.76
C TYR A 386 -16.78 23.19 -26.87
N ASN A 387 -17.55 22.14 -27.18
CA ASN A 387 -18.72 21.75 -26.40
C ASN A 387 -18.93 20.23 -26.39
N GLY A 388 -19.70 19.74 -25.42
CA GLY A 388 -20.07 18.32 -25.35
C GLY A 388 -20.20 17.79 -23.93
N THR A 389 -20.17 16.47 -23.82
CA THR A 389 -20.08 15.74 -22.55
C THR A 389 -18.63 15.34 -22.27
N ILE A 390 -18.36 14.80 -21.08
CA ILE A 390 -17.01 14.36 -20.68
C ILE A 390 -17.04 12.84 -20.50
N ASP A 391 -16.13 12.13 -21.17
CA ASP A 391 -15.93 10.69 -20.96
C ASP A 391 -15.10 10.45 -19.68
N GLU A 392 -15.69 9.81 -18.66
CA GLU A 392 -14.99 9.46 -17.43
C GLU A 392 -13.87 8.42 -17.64
N ASN A 393 -13.93 7.64 -18.73
CA ASN A 393 -12.99 6.54 -18.94
C ASN A 393 -11.57 7.04 -19.24
N ILE A 394 -11.37 8.31 -19.56
CA ILE A 394 -10.03 8.88 -19.78
C ILE A 394 -9.24 9.11 -18.49
N CYS A 395 -9.90 9.14 -17.33
CA CYS A 395 -9.24 9.42 -16.07
C CYS A 395 -8.43 8.21 -15.58
N TYR A 396 -7.26 8.45 -15.00
CA TYR A 396 -6.40 7.48 -14.32
C TYR A 396 -6.06 6.28 -15.18
N LEU A 397 -5.63 6.49 -16.42
CA LEU A 397 -5.32 5.41 -17.36
C LEU A 397 -4.13 4.54 -16.92
N ASP A 398 -3.26 5.07 -16.06
CA ASP A 398 -2.15 4.36 -15.42
C ASP A 398 -2.60 3.27 -14.45
N ILE A 399 -3.86 3.30 -14.03
CA ILE A 399 -4.43 2.36 -13.07
C ILE A 399 -5.38 1.38 -13.81
N PRO A 400 -5.26 0.07 -13.57
CA PRO A 400 -6.18 -0.92 -14.11
C PRO A 400 -7.62 -0.59 -13.72
N LEU A 401 -8.59 -0.89 -14.59
CA LEU A 401 -10.00 -0.72 -14.27
C LEU A 401 -10.47 -1.67 -13.13
N GLN A 402 -9.62 -2.62 -12.71
CA GLN A 402 -9.86 -3.56 -11.60
C GLN A 402 -9.57 -2.99 -10.21
N SER A 403 -10.24 -3.62 -9.23
CA SER A 403 -10.52 -3.22 -7.84
C SER A 403 -11.54 -2.08 -7.77
N TYR A 404 -12.61 -2.26 -7.01
CA TYR A 404 -13.46 -1.15 -6.55
C TYR A 404 -12.78 -0.50 -5.33
N ARG A 405 -13.17 0.71 -4.93
CA ARG A 405 -12.71 1.28 -3.66
C ARG A 405 -13.52 0.66 -2.53
N GLY A 406 -13.01 -0.44 -1.99
CA GLY A 406 -13.37 -0.94 -0.68
C GLY A 406 -12.25 -0.60 0.29
N GLN A 407 -12.57 -0.02 1.44
CA GLN A 407 -11.61 0.01 2.53
C GLN A 407 -11.51 -1.42 3.05
N LYS A 408 -10.33 -2.03 3.09
CA LYS A 408 -10.14 -3.45 3.49
C LYS A 408 -10.79 -3.78 4.84
N ASN A 409 -10.93 -2.76 5.67
CA ASN A 409 -11.49 -2.80 7.00
C ASN A 409 -13.00 -2.55 7.08
N THR A 410 -13.74 -2.56 5.98
CA THR A 410 -15.19 -2.31 6.02
C THR A 410 -15.91 -3.23 5.04
N PRO A 411 -17.17 -3.61 5.31
CA PRO A 411 -17.98 -4.33 4.33
C PRO A 411 -18.41 -3.43 3.15
N PHE A 412 -17.98 -2.16 3.13
CA PHE A 412 -18.46 -1.16 2.20
C PHE A 412 -17.57 -1.06 0.98
N GLN A 413 -18.16 -1.43 -0.15
CA GLN A 413 -17.65 -1.12 -1.47
C GLN A 413 -18.34 0.17 -1.94
N TYR A 414 -17.60 1.29 -1.91
CA TYR A 414 -18.17 2.62 -2.21
C TYR A 414 -18.43 2.84 -3.71
N GLY A 415 -17.80 2.02 -4.56
CA GLY A 415 -17.78 2.24 -6.00
C GLY A 415 -16.77 3.31 -6.40
N ARG A 416 -16.72 3.61 -7.70
CA ARG A 416 -15.78 4.57 -8.26
C ARG A 416 -16.45 5.47 -9.29
N LYS A 417 -16.36 6.78 -9.10
CA LYS A 417 -16.64 7.83 -10.07
C LYS A 417 -15.55 8.88 -10.01
N TYR A 418 -15.01 9.26 -11.16
CA TYR A 418 -13.91 10.23 -11.25
C TYR A 418 -14.36 11.67 -11.46
N LEU A 419 -15.61 11.88 -11.88
CA LEU A 419 -16.16 13.20 -12.16
C LEU A 419 -17.67 13.25 -11.93
N PHE A 420 -18.18 14.47 -11.72
CA PHE A 420 -19.61 14.74 -11.65
C PHE A 420 -19.95 15.89 -12.59
N LEU A 421 -20.93 15.67 -13.47
CA LEU A 421 -21.41 16.68 -14.40
C LEU A 421 -22.94 16.59 -14.47
N GLN A 422 -23.60 17.22 -13.52
CA GLN A 422 -25.05 17.29 -13.38
C GLN A 422 -25.45 18.73 -13.11
N ASP A 423 -26.74 19.05 -13.30
CA ASP A 423 -27.23 20.38 -12.97
C ASP A 423 -26.94 20.73 -11.52
N ASN A 424 -27.28 19.85 -10.57
CA ASN A 424 -27.19 20.18 -9.14
C ASN A 424 -25.80 20.07 -8.52
N TYR A 425 -24.88 19.39 -9.19
CA TYR A 425 -23.53 19.15 -8.68
C TYR A 425 -22.56 18.92 -9.83
N THR A 426 -21.48 19.69 -9.85
CA THR A 426 -20.39 19.55 -10.80
C THR A 426 -19.07 19.49 -10.06
N LEU A 427 -18.23 18.52 -10.41
CA LEU A 427 -16.90 18.34 -9.87
C LEU A 427 -15.99 17.82 -10.98
N LEU A 428 -15.08 18.68 -11.43
CA LEU A 428 -14.17 18.45 -12.54
C LEU A 428 -12.73 18.70 -12.09
N LEU A 429 -11.96 17.62 -12.02
CA LEU A 429 -10.50 17.68 -11.82
C LEU A 429 -9.78 17.89 -13.17
N PRO A 430 -8.52 18.39 -13.16
CA PRO A 430 -7.66 18.45 -14.35
C PRO A 430 -7.58 17.11 -15.11
N GLU A 431 -7.58 15.99 -14.37
CA GLU A 431 -7.55 14.61 -14.89
C GLU A 431 -8.64 14.32 -15.93
N ALA A 432 -9.79 15.00 -15.86
CA ALA A 432 -10.90 14.81 -16.79
C ALA A 432 -10.67 15.43 -18.18
N LEU A 433 -9.62 16.23 -18.35
CA LEU A 433 -9.32 17.00 -19.57
C LEU A 433 -10.51 17.85 -20.04
N TRP A 434 -11.18 18.51 -19.09
CA TRP A 434 -12.32 19.39 -19.35
C TRP A 434 -11.91 20.73 -19.98
N TYR A 435 -10.61 21.02 -20.00
CA TYR A 435 -9.96 22.07 -20.79
C TYR A 435 -8.72 21.53 -21.51
N PRO A 436 -8.23 22.21 -22.57
CA PRO A 436 -7.04 21.80 -23.29
C PRO A 436 -5.79 21.87 -22.41
N THR A 437 -4.97 20.82 -22.40
CA THR A 437 -3.65 20.80 -21.73
C THR A 437 -2.54 20.51 -22.73
N ALA A 438 -1.32 21.02 -22.49
CA ALA A 438 -0.17 20.72 -23.35
C ALA A 438 0.58 19.46 -22.90
N VAL A 439 0.50 19.14 -21.60
CA VAL A 439 1.08 17.94 -21.00
C VAL A 439 -0.06 16.99 -20.59
N PRO A 440 0.06 15.67 -20.84
CA PRO A 440 -0.94 14.71 -20.38
C PRO A 440 -0.93 14.60 -18.84
N PRO A 441 -2.06 14.26 -18.19
CA PRO A 441 -2.13 14.15 -16.73
C PRO A 441 -1.19 13.11 -16.12
N THR A 442 -0.82 12.08 -16.88
CA THR A 442 0.13 11.05 -16.48
C THR A 442 1.02 10.63 -17.65
N ASN A 443 2.29 10.32 -17.37
CA ASN A 443 3.13 9.60 -18.31
C ASN A 443 2.87 8.08 -18.17
N LEU A 444 2.30 7.46 -19.21
CA LEU A 444 1.93 6.04 -19.17
C LEU A 444 3.10 5.07 -19.34
N LYS A 445 4.21 5.49 -19.97
CA LYS A 445 5.40 4.64 -20.08
C LYS A 445 6.21 4.68 -18.78
N ARG A 446 6.35 5.88 -18.20
CA ARG A 446 7.14 6.13 -16.99
C ARG A 446 6.46 7.15 -16.09
N PRO A 447 5.52 6.72 -15.23
CA PRO A 447 4.78 7.63 -14.36
C PRO A 447 5.68 8.46 -13.42
N GLU A 448 6.88 7.97 -13.09
CA GLU A 448 7.87 8.63 -12.24
C GLU A 448 8.49 9.89 -12.86
N THR A 449 8.33 10.08 -14.17
CA THR A 449 8.96 11.14 -14.98
C THR A 449 8.00 12.25 -15.40
N LEU A 450 6.80 12.29 -14.80
CA LEU A 450 5.81 13.30 -15.17
C LEU A 450 6.27 14.71 -14.78
N ASN A 451 6.39 15.59 -15.78
CA ASN A 451 6.61 17.02 -15.60
C ASN A 451 5.30 17.74 -15.27
N LEU A 452 5.29 18.56 -14.22
CA LEU A 452 4.18 19.46 -13.92
C LEU A 452 4.28 20.72 -14.79
N ASP A 453 3.18 21.09 -15.44
CA ASP A 453 3.09 22.29 -16.28
C ASP A 453 2.42 23.42 -15.49
N PHE A 454 3.19 24.44 -15.09
CA PHE A 454 2.69 25.54 -14.25
C PHE A 454 2.04 26.63 -15.10
N THR A 455 0.71 26.73 -15.05
CA THR A 455 -0.07 27.65 -15.88
C THR A 455 -0.79 28.72 -15.04
N ALA A 456 -0.84 29.96 -15.54
CA ALA A 456 -1.68 31.01 -14.97
C ALA A 456 -3.14 30.88 -15.46
N TYR A 457 -4.06 30.61 -14.54
CA TYR A 457 -5.49 30.41 -14.86
C TYR A 457 -6.35 31.64 -14.57
N THR A 458 -7.27 31.92 -15.48
CA THR A 458 -8.44 32.80 -15.28
C THR A 458 -9.71 32.05 -15.70
N LEU A 459 -10.74 32.02 -14.86
CA LEU A 459 -11.99 31.32 -15.15
C LEU A 459 -13.19 32.26 -15.00
N HIS A 460 -13.99 32.36 -16.06
CA HIS A 460 -15.22 33.14 -16.11
C HIS A 460 -16.43 32.21 -16.13
N LEU A 461 -17.39 32.49 -15.24
CA LEU A 461 -18.56 31.65 -15.01
C LEU A 461 -19.81 32.52 -14.79
N PRO A 462 -20.99 32.08 -15.24
CA PRO A 462 -22.25 32.70 -14.84
C PRO A 462 -22.53 32.43 -13.35
N TYR A 463 -22.94 33.46 -12.61
CA TYR A 463 -23.37 33.33 -11.21
C TYR A 463 -24.84 32.93 -11.13
N GLU A 464 -25.11 31.76 -10.56
CA GLU A 464 -26.49 31.26 -10.40
C GLU A 464 -27.11 31.59 -9.03
N GLY A 465 -26.43 32.29 -8.11
CA GLY A 465 -27.03 32.77 -6.85
C GLY A 465 -27.16 31.73 -5.74
N TYR A 466 -27.67 30.53 -6.04
CA TYR A 466 -27.97 29.49 -5.04
C TYR A 466 -26.88 28.41 -4.94
N ARG A 467 -25.93 28.35 -5.87
CA ARG A 467 -24.81 27.40 -5.87
C ARG A 467 -23.51 28.11 -5.53
N LYS A 468 -22.70 27.49 -4.68
CA LYS A 468 -21.33 27.92 -4.41
C LYS A 468 -20.43 27.37 -5.49
N ILE A 469 -19.55 28.23 -5.99
CA ILE A 469 -18.49 27.88 -6.94
C ILE A 469 -17.19 27.87 -6.14
N ILE A 470 -16.51 26.74 -6.15
CA ILE A 470 -15.27 26.48 -5.41
C ILE A 470 -14.20 26.10 -6.44
N THR A 471 -13.15 26.91 -6.49
CA THR A 471 -11.99 26.74 -7.38
C THR A 471 -10.78 27.48 -6.79
N GLN A 472 -9.61 27.30 -7.39
CA GLN A 472 -8.37 27.94 -6.95
C GLN A 472 -8.32 29.42 -7.32
N GLY A 473 -7.66 30.22 -6.48
CA GLY A 473 -7.44 31.64 -6.65
C GLY A 473 -8.49 32.54 -6.00
N ASP A 474 -8.38 33.84 -6.32
CA ASP A 474 -9.23 34.90 -5.79
C ASP A 474 -10.51 35.04 -6.60
N VAL A 475 -11.60 35.36 -5.91
CA VAL A 475 -12.95 35.46 -6.48
C VAL A 475 -13.33 36.91 -6.68
N PHE A 476 -13.70 37.28 -7.91
CA PHE A 476 -14.21 38.59 -8.26
C PHE A 476 -15.62 38.45 -8.84
N GLN A 477 -16.61 38.97 -8.14
CA GLN A 477 -17.99 38.95 -8.60
C GLN A 477 -18.40 40.32 -9.13
N LYS A 478 -18.87 40.37 -10.38
CA LYS A 478 -19.45 41.58 -10.98
C LYS A 478 -20.80 41.23 -11.60
N GLY A 479 -21.88 41.59 -10.91
CA GLY A 479 -23.25 41.27 -11.34
C GLY A 479 -23.49 39.76 -11.45
N LYS A 480 -23.86 39.29 -12.64
CA LYS A 480 -24.13 37.86 -12.95
C LYS A 480 -22.90 37.09 -13.45
N GLN A 481 -21.70 37.69 -13.46
CA GLN A 481 -20.47 37.00 -13.82
C GLN A 481 -19.55 36.89 -12.61
N VAL A 482 -18.99 35.70 -12.41
CA VAL A 482 -17.91 35.44 -11.46
C VAL A 482 -16.64 35.18 -12.27
N ARG A 483 -15.58 35.89 -11.88
CA ARG A 483 -14.25 35.70 -12.42
C ARG A 483 -13.35 35.20 -11.31
N PHE A 484 -12.67 34.09 -11.55
CA PHE A 484 -11.61 33.57 -10.70
C PHE A 484 -10.27 33.85 -11.36
N ARG A 485 -9.30 34.27 -10.56
CA ARG A 485 -7.93 34.47 -11.02
C ARG A 485 -6.98 33.78 -10.06
N SER A 486 -6.17 32.87 -10.59
CA SER A 486 -5.08 32.27 -9.83
C SER A 486 -4.06 33.34 -9.39
N ASN A 487 -3.66 33.29 -8.12
CA ASN A 487 -2.64 34.21 -7.56
C ASN A 487 -1.22 33.85 -8.01
N GLN A 488 -1.00 32.56 -8.20
CA GLN A 488 0.24 31.95 -8.68
C GLN A 488 -0.06 30.98 -9.82
N LYS A 489 0.97 30.60 -10.59
CA LYS A 489 0.83 29.55 -11.61
C LYS A 489 0.57 28.21 -10.91
N LEU A 490 -0.36 27.41 -11.45
CA LEU A 490 -0.81 26.15 -10.85
C LEU A 490 -0.57 24.99 -11.83
N PRO A 491 -0.34 23.76 -11.33
CA PRO A 491 -0.23 22.56 -12.18
C PRO A 491 -1.56 22.13 -12.83
N GLY A 492 -2.68 22.69 -12.38
CA GLY A 492 -4.00 22.37 -12.90
C GLY A 492 -5.10 23.14 -12.18
N LEU A 493 -6.23 23.30 -12.85
CA LEU A 493 -7.44 23.95 -12.33
C LEU A 493 -8.57 22.95 -12.05
N THR A 494 -9.20 23.09 -10.88
CA THR A 494 -10.33 22.29 -10.42
C THR A 494 -11.59 23.13 -10.36
N LEU A 495 -12.72 22.58 -10.82
CA LEU A 495 -14.02 23.24 -10.72
C LEU A 495 -14.98 22.40 -9.91
N CYS A 496 -15.44 22.92 -8.77
CA CYS A 496 -16.52 22.34 -7.99
C CYS A 496 -17.68 23.34 -7.86
N ILE A 497 -18.89 22.92 -8.22
CA ILE A 497 -20.12 23.72 -8.13
C ILE A 497 -21.15 22.86 -7.40
N GLY A 498 -21.69 23.38 -6.30
CA GLY A 498 -22.67 22.64 -5.51
C GLY A 498 -23.42 23.49 -4.50
N ASN A 499 -24.40 22.89 -3.85
CA ASN A 499 -25.17 23.51 -2.77
C ASN A 499 -24.46 23.32 -1.43
N TYR A 500 -23.42 24.13 -1.22
CA TYR A 500 -22.57 24.10 -0.03
C TYR A 500 -22.91 25.21 0.96
N GLU A 501 -22.79 24.90 2.24
CA GLU A 501 -22.56 25.88 3.30
C GLU A 501 -21.06 26.00 3.56
N MET A 502 -20.63 27.13 4.11
CA MET A 502 -19.21 27.43 4.29
C MET A 502 -18.95 28.03 5.68
N LYS A 503 -17.91 27.52 6.33
CA LYS A 503 -17.29 28.11 7.53
C LYS A 503 -15.87 28.53 7.19
N LYS A 504 -15.43 29.68 7.72
CA LYS A 504 -14.12 30.26 7.41
C LYS A 504 -13.43 30.72 8.69
N ILE A 505 -12.16 30.37 8.81
CA ILE A 505 -11.26 30.85 9.86
C ILE A 505 -9.99 31.42 9.22
N TRP A 506 -9.36 32.40 9.88
CA TRP A 506 -8.09 33.01 9.43
C TRP A 506 -6.93 32.53 10.30
N GLN A 507 -5.84 32.07 9.66
CA GLN A 507 -4.62 31.59 10.30
C GLN A 507 -3.42 32.19 9.55
N ASP A 508 -2.53 32.92 10.24
CA ASP A 508 -1.20 33.35 9.77
C ASP A 508 -1.09 33.66 8.25
N GLY A 509 -1.89 34.62 7.77
CA GLY A 509 -1.82 35.12 6.38
C GLY A 509 -2.62 34.32 5.34
N PHE A 510 -3.27 33.22 5.71
CA PHE A 510 -4.17 32.46 4.85
C PHE A 510 -5.53 32.16 5.52
N SER A 511 -6.54 31.80 4.71
CA SER A 511 -7.83 31.36 5.23
C SER A 511 -8.06 29.88 5.07
N ILE A 512 -8.58 29.25 6.11
CA ILE A 512 -9.06 27.86 6.08
C ILE A 512 -10.58 27.90 5.95
N GLU A 513 -11.09 27.26 4.91
CA GLU A 513 -12.50 27.24 4.55
C GLU A 513 -13.00 25.80 4.58
N LEU A 514 -14.11 25.54 5.26
CA LEU A 514 -14.78 24.24 5.29
C LEU A 514 -16.11 24.34 4.56
N TYR A 515 -16.19 23.67 3.42
CA TYR A 515 -17.39 23.53 2.60
C TYR A 515 -18.03 22.17 2.85
N TYR A 516 -19.25 22.17 3.34
CA TYR A 516 -20.02 20.96 3.64
C TYR A 516 -21.43 21.05 3.05
N PHE A 517 -22.04 19.90 2.80
CA PHE A 517 -23.36 19.87 2.17
C PHE A 517 -24.44 20.38 3.12
N LYS A 518 -25.40 21.14 2.57
CA LYS A 518 -26.54 21.66 3.34
C LYS A 518 -27.30 20.52 4.03
N LYS A 519 -27.52 20.62 5.35
CA LYS A 519 -28.08 19.56 6.24
C LYS A 519 -27.13 18.40 6.58
N SER A 520 -25.82 18.61 6.46
CA SER A 520 -24.74 17.64 6.73
C SER A 520 -23.61 18.27 7.57
N ASP A 521 -23.93 19.08 8.59
CA ASP A 521 -22.92 19.74 9.44
C ASP A 521 -22.34 18.78 10.49
N PHE A 522 -21.69 17.71 10.00
CA PHE A 522 -21.04 16.68 10.80
C PHE A 522 -20.00 17.28 11.75
N PHE A 523 -19.16 18.19 11.24
CA PHE A 523 -18.07 18.76 12.00
C PHE A 523 -18.55 19.62 13.18
N ALA A 524 -19.64 20.40 13.02
CA ALA A 524 -20.20 21.12 14.17
C ALA A 524 -20.74 20.19 15.24
N HIS A 525 -21.42 19.11 14.85
CA HIS A 525 -21.99 18.18 15.82
C HIS A 525 -20.88 17.42 16.58
N GLN A 526 -19.81 17.04 15.90
CA GLN A 526 -18.73 16.25 16.50
C GLN A 526 -17.79 17.08 17.38
N PHE A 527 -17.60 18.36 17.07
CA PHE A 527 -16.66 19.27 17.74
C PHE A 527 -17.32 20.49 18.36
N SER A 528 -18.56 20.32 18.85
CA SER A 528 -19.41 21.40 19.36
C SER A 528 -18.84 22.18 20.55
N LEU A 529 -17.90 21.60 21.31
CA LEU A 529 -17.26 22.23 22.48
C LEU A 529 -15.98 22.99 22.11
N LEU A 530 -15.50 22.89 20.86
CA LEU A 530 -14.30 23.57 20.40
C LEU A 530 -14.64 24.92 19.79
N ASP A 531 -14.15 25.98 20.43
CA ASP A 531 -14.18 27.35 19.91
C ASP A 531 -13.09 27.58 18.84
N GLU A 532 -13.26 28.63 18.03
CA GLU A 532 -12.35 28.95 16.93
C GLU A 532 -10.88 29.07 17.40
N LYS A 533 -10.65 29.66 18.58
CA LYS A 533 -9.31 29.82 19.15
C LYS A 533 -8.67 28.46 19.47
N SER A 534 -9.44 27.52 20.02
CA SER A 534 -8.96 26.16 20.27
C SER A 534 -8.55 25.44 18.98
N VAL A 535 -9.34 25.59 17.91
CA VAL A 535 -9.02 25.00 16.60
C VAL A 535 -7.74 25.59 16.01
N LYS A 536 -7.57 26.92 16.06
CA LYS A 536 -6.35 27.61 15.60
C LYS A 536 -5.11 27.14 16.36
N ASN A 537 -5.20 27.02 17.68
CA ASN A 537 -4.11 26.53 18.50
C ASN A 537 -3.71 25.09 18.13
N ILE A 538 -4.68 24.21 17.87
CA ILE A 538 -4.41 22.83 17.42
C ILE A 538 -3.69 22.84 16.07
N ILE A 539 -4.13 23.67 15.12
CA ILE A 539 -3.51 23.78 13.79
C ILE A 539 -2.07 24.29 13.91
N TYR A 540 -1.85 25.33 14.71
CA TYR A 540 -0.52 25.88 14.97
C TYR A 540 0.41 24.85 15.63
N GLU A 541 -0.06 24.16 16.68
CA GLU A 541 0.68 23.07 17.34
C GLU A 541 1.03 21.96 16.34
N ILE A 542 0.12 21.60 15.43
CA ILE A 542 0.34 20.57 14.42
C ILE A 542 1.36 21.02 13.37
N GLN A 543 1.30 22.26 12.89
CA GLN A 543 2.26 22.80 11.94
C GLN A 543 3.69 22.77 12.52
N GLN A 544 3.86 23.23 13.76
CA GLN A 544 5.15 23.23 14.47
C GLN A 544 5.69 21.82 14.71
N ASN A 545 4.84 20.86 15.08
CA ASN A 545 5.28 19.49 15.40
C ASN A 545 5.66 18.64 14.17
N ASN A 546 5.32 19.07 12.95
CA ASN A 546 5.49 18.26 11.73
C ASN A 546 6.51 18.85 10.74
N ASP A 547 7.28 19.88 11.13
CA ASP A 547 8.25 20.57 10.27
C ASP A 547 7.66 20.96 8.90
N LEU A 548 6.40 21.38 8.87
CA LEU A 548 5.74 21.83 7.64
C LEU A 548 6.22 23.24 7.31
N PHE A 549 6.48 23.47 6.02
CA PHE A 549 6.76 24.83 5.52
C PHE A 549 5.55 25.72 5.73
N ASP A 550 5.78 27.03 5.72
CA ASP A 550 4.71 28.00 5.65
C ASP A 550 3.80 27.68 4.45
N TYR A 551 2.50 27.64 4.73
CA TYR A 551 1.52 27.24 3.73
C TYR A 551 1.60 28.18 2.51
N PRO A 552 1.87 27.65 1.30
CA PRO A 552 2.28 28.46 0.15
C PRO A 552 1.11 29.11 -0.61
N TYR A 553 -0.12 29.03 -0.10
CA TYR A 553 -1.29 29.64 -0.76
C TYR A 553 -2.03 30.55 0.22
N LYS A 554 -2.89 31.44 -0.30
CA LYS A 554 -3.72 32.32 0.54
C LYS A 554 -4.98 31.65 1.09
N LYS A 555 -5.32 30.47 0.58
CA LYS A 555 -6.57 29.75 0.87
C LYS A 555 -6.34 28.25 0.95
N LEU A 556 -6.95 27.60 1.94
CA LEU A 556 -7.04 26.14 2.07
C LEU A 556 -8.50 25.75 2.29
N ALA A 557 -9.13 25.22 1.26
CA ALA A 557 -10.54 24.83 1.25
C ALA A 557 -10.68 23.32 1.44
N PHE A 558 -11.26 22.90 2.55
CA PHE A 558 -11.73 21.54 2.77
C PHE A 558 -13.13 21.40 2.18
N VAL A 559 -13.31 20.54 1.18
CA VAL A 559 -14.56 20.45 0.41
C VAL A 559 -15.13 19.05 0.50
N GLU A 560 -16.28 18.90 1.13
CA GLU A 560 -17.00 17.64 1.17
C GLU A 560 -17.38 17.19 -0.25
N SER A 561 -17.16 15.92 -0.55
CA SER A 561 -17.40 15.30 -1.86
C SER A 561 -18.22 14.02 -1.70
N PRO A 562 -19.02 13.61 -2.71
CA PRO A 562 -19.80 12.39 -2.63
C PRO A 562 -18.91 11.18 -2.30
N ILE A 563 -19.37 10.23 -1.47
CA ILE A 563 -18.55 9.05 -1.10
C ILE A 563 -18.13 8.19 -2.31
N THR A 564 -18.87 8.28 -3.41
CA THR A 564 -18.58 7.59 -4.67
C THR A 564 -17.47 8.27 -5.48
N PHE A 565 -17.09 9.50 -5.12
CA PHE A 565 -15.96 10.20 -5.72
C PHE A 565 -14.67 9.47 -5.34
N ASP A 566 -13.97 8.99 -6.35
CA ASP A 566 -12.72 8.27 -6.18
C ASP A 566 -11.58 9.03 -6.84
N SER A 567 -10.46 9.06 -6.14
CA SER A 567 -9.19 9.49 -6.66
C SER A 567 -8.14 8.52 -6.13
N PRO A 568 -7.68 7.59 -6.97
CA PRO A 568 -6.74 6.58 -6.51
C PRO A 568 -5.37 7.20 -6.21
N ILE A 569 -4.68 6.59 -5.27
CA ILE A 569 -3.33 7.01 -4.87
C ILE A 569 -2.36 6.63 -5.98
N ARG A 570 -1.55 7.59 -6.40
CA ARG A 570 -0.47 7.36 -7.36
C ARG A 570 0.83 7.28 -6.60
N LYS A 571 1.45 6.09 -6.57
CA LYS A 571 2.68 5.84 -5.81
C LYS A 571 3.80 6.84 -6.14
N TRP A 572 3.96 7.21 -7.40
CA TRP A 572 4.95 8.17 -7.87
C TRP A 572 4.68 9.60 -7.35
N LYS A 573 3.40 9.96 -7.18
CA LYS A 573 2.93 11.24 -6.64
C LYS A 573 2.88 11.29 -5.10
N GLU A 574 2.94 10.12 -4.45
CA GLU A 574 2.78 9.93 -3.00
C GLU A 574 1.42 10.37 -2.40
N THR A 575 0.48 10.80 -3.23
CA THR A 575 -0.86 11.23 -2.82
C THR A 575 -1.89 10.92 -3.90
N SER A 576 -3.14 11.27 -3.63
CA SER A 576 -4.23 11.26 -4.60
C SER A 576 -4.56 12.67 -5.12
N ASP A 577 -5.43 12.74 -6.12
CA ASP A 577 -5.99 14.00 -6.61
C ASP A 577 -7.17 14.50 -5.75
N PHE A 578 -7.48 13.89 -4.60
CA PHE A 578 -8.27 14.56 -3.55
C PHE A 578 -7.54 15.82 -3.05
N ILE A 579 -6.22 15.86 -3.18
CA ILE A 579 -5.39 17.00 -2.80
C ILE A 579 -5.03 17.80 -4.05
N GLN A 580 -5.65 18.96 -4.19
CA GLN A 580 -5.38 19.93 -5.25
C GLN A 580 -4.79 21.21 -4.63
N PRO A 581 -4.02 22.02 -5.36
CA PRO A 581 -3.63 23.34 -4.86
C PRO A 581 -4.85 24.08 -4.30
N GLU A 582 -4.72 24.65 -3.09
CA GLU A 582 -5.80 25.29 -2.31
C GLU A 582 -7.01 24.44 -1.90
N ILE A 583 -7.16 23.18 -2.33
CA ILE A 583 -8.39 22.39 -2.12
C ILE A 583 -8.08 20.97 -1.65
N VAL A 584 -8.69 20.56 -0.54
CA VAL A 584 -8.67 19.19 -0.01
C VAL A 584 -10.07 18.61 -0.02
N PHE A 585 -10.32 17.60 -0.85
CA PHE A 585 -11.61 16.93 -0.89
C PHE A 585 -11.76 15.96 0.28
N LEU A 586 -12.86 16.10 1.02
CA LEU A 586 -13.24 15.24 2.12
C LEU A 586 -14.33 14.27 1.68
N PRO A 587 -14.36 13.04 2.20
CA PRO A 587 -15.47 12.15 1.94
C PRO A 587 -16.74 12.66 2.62
N GLU A 588 -17.89 12.36 2.03
CA GLU A 588 -19.22 12.64 2.59
C GLU A 588 -19.27 12.26 4.08
N GLN A 589 -19.69 13.20 4.93
CA GLN A 589 -19.73 13.08 6.39
C GLN A 589 -18.44 12.59 7.07
N GLY A 590 -17.28 12.69 6.42
CA GLY A 590 -16.04 12.14 6.95
C GLY A 590 -16.01 10.60 7.04
N THR A 591 -16.88 9.88 6.31
CA THR A 591 -17.08 8.42 6.41
C THR A 591 -15.77 7.62 6.38
N SER A 592 -14.86 7.91 5.44
CA SER A 592 -13.62 7.15 5.23
C SER A 592 -12.36 7.83 5.79
N LEU A 593 -12.51 8.81 6.68
CA LEU A 593 -11.38 9.44 7.37
C LEU A 593 -10.83 8.54 8.49
N TYR A 594 -9.56 8.72 8.84
CA TYR A 594 -8.92 7.94 9.90
C TYR A 594 -9.63 8.13 11.23
N GLN A 595 -10.01 7.03 11.88
CA GLN A 595 -10.68 7.08 13.17
C GLN A 595 -9.67 6.83 14.30
N TYR A 596 -9.41 7.88 15.08
CA TYR A 596 -8.63 7.76 16.30
C TYR A 596 -9.40 6.94 17.35
N ARG A 597 -8.96 5.70 17.64
CA ARG A 597 -9.48 4.85 18.72
C ARG A 597 -8.69 5.14 20.01
N GLY A 598 -9.24 6.03 20.84
CA GLY A 598 -8.56 6.64 21.99
C GLY A 598 -8.36 5.76 23.22
N GLY A 599 -7.66 4.62 23.08
CA GLY A 599 -7.32 3.76 24.22
C GLY A 599 -6.40 4.39 25.27
N VAL A 600 -5.65 5.45 24.92
CA VAL A 600 -4.65 6.09 25.81
C VAL A 600 -5.20 7.34 26.50
N ILE A 601 -6.32 7.91 26.03
CA ILE A 601 -6.86 9.16 26.58
C ILE A 601 -7.40 8.97 28.00
N ASP A 602 -7.92 7.78 28.33
CA ASP A 602 -8.74 7.55 29.51
C ASP A 602 -8.00 7.74 30.86
N MET A 603 -6.65 7.61 30.88
CA MET A 603 -5.85 7.89 32.08
C MET A 603 -5.61 9.39 32.30
N HIS A 604 -5.38 10.17 31.24
CA HIS A 604 -5.08 11.61 31.35
C HIS A 604 -6.34 12.48 31.44
N THR A 605 -7.49 12.05 30.88
CA THR A 605 -8.76 12.80 30.98
C THR A 605 -9.32 12.92 32.39
N ARG A 606 -8.91 12.06 33.33
CA ARG A 606 -9.42 12.09 34.72
C ARG A 606 -8.87 13.26 35.55
N GLN A 607 -7.80 13.91 35.08
CA GLN A 607 -7.09 14.99 35.79
C GLN A 607 -7.34 16.39 35.19
N THR A 608 -8.16 16.52 34.14
CA THR A 608 -8.43 17.79 33.46
C THR A 608 -9.77 18.40 33.90
N GLU A 609 -9.84 19.73 34.03
CA GLU A 609 -11.04 20.47 34.46
C GLU A 609 -12.26 20.27 33.53
N ASP A 610 -12.06 20.08 32.22
CA ASP A 610 -13.12 19.72 31.26
C ASP A 610 -12.72 18.49 30.40
N PRO A 611 -13.04 17.28 30.88
CA PRO A 611 -12.70 16.03 30.19
C PRO A 611 -13.34 15.89 28.80
N GLN A 612 -14.52 16.48 28.58
CA GLN A 612 -15.24 16.34 27.30
C GLN A 612 -14.63 17.25 26.23
N LYS A 613 -14.32 18.51 26.57
CA LYS A 613 -13.62 19.42 25.66
C LYS A 613 -12.22 18.91 25.32
N TYR A 614 -11.48 18.40 26.32
CA TYR A 614 -10.18 17.77 26.08
C TYR A 614 -10.28 16.57 25.13
N ARG A 615 -11.28 15.69 25.31
CA ARG A 615 -11.51 14.55 24.42
C ARG A 615 -11.81 14.99 22.99
N GLN A 616 -12.61 16.04 22.78
CA GLN A 616 -12.84 16.59 21.44
C GLN A 616 -11.56 17.19 20.84
N LYS A 617 -10.75 17.91 21.63
CA LYS A 617 -9.45 18.46 21.21
C LYS A 617 -8.51 17.35 20.70
N GLU A 618 -8.29 16.32 21.51
CA GLU A 618 -7.42 15.20 21.13
C GLU A 618 -8.00 14.38 19.98
N LYS A 619 -9.33 14.24 19.89
CA LYS A 619 -9.97 13.59 18.75
C LYS A 619 -9.73 14.36 17.45
N LEU A 620 -9.90 15.69 17.44
CA LEU A 620 -9.62 16.53 16.28
C LEU A 620 -8.14 16.45 15.89
N ARG A 621 -7.24 16.53 16.87
CA ARG A 621 -5.80 16.37 16.66
C ARG A 621 -5.46 15.01 16.04
N GLY A 622 -6.05 13.94 16.55
CA GLY A 622 -5.93 12.59 16.02
C GLY A 622 -6.48 12.45 14.60
N TYR A 623 -7.62 13.08 14.28
CA TYR A 623 -8.17 13.12 12.92
C TYR A 623 -7.22 13.83 11.95
N ILE A 624 -6.70 15.01 12.33
CA ILE A 624 -5.81 15.79 11.45
C ILE A 624 -4.50 15.03 11.22
N ASN A 625 -3.85 14.58 12.30
CA ASN A 625 -2.60 13.84 12.20
C ASN A 625 -2.81 12.54 11.41
N GLY A 626 -3.83 11.74 11.77
CA GLY A 626 -4.05 10.43 11.19
C GLY A 626 -4.57 10.43 9.75
N SER A 627 -5.40 11.42 9.38
CA SER A 627 -5.99 11.49 8.03
C SER A 627 -5.10 12.26 7.05
N PHE A 628 -4.53 13.39 7.48
CA PHE A 628 -3.87 14.34 6.58
C PHE A 628 -2.34 14.30 6.64
N LEU A 629 -1.74 13.89 7.76
CA LEU A 629 -0.28 13.97 7.96
C LEU A 629 0.43 12.62 8.00
N LEU A 630 -0.30 11.52 8.25
CA LEU A 630 0.24 10.18 8.09
C LEU A 630 0.10 9.75 6.63
N GLN A 631 1.23 9.49 5.98
CA GLN A 631 1.22 8.90 4.64
C GLN A 631 0.73 7.45 4.69
N ASN A 632 1.11 6.68 5.72
CA ASN A 632 0.63 5.32 5.93
C ASN A 632 -0.30 5.28 7.14
N ILE A 633 -1.52 4.85 6.90
CA ILE A 633 -2.52 4.59 7.91
C ILE A 633 -2.35 3.14 8.36
N HIS A 634 -2.12 2.98 9.66
CA HIS A 634 -2.08 1.68 10.31
C HIS A 634 -3.49 1.31 10.76
N PHE A 635 -3.91 0.11 10.41
CA PHE A 635 -5.18 -0.43 10.86
C PHE A 635 -5.06 -1.91 11.20
N TYR A 636 -5.89 -2.35 12.13
CA TYR A 636 -6.00 -3.76 12.47
C TYR A 636 -7.02 -4.39 11.54
N SER A 637 -6.71 -5.54 10.93
CA SER A 637 -7.58 -6.24 9.95
C SER A 637 -9.00 -6.56 10.46
N SER A 638 -9.27 -6.42 11.77
CA SER A 638 -10.47 -6.89 12.45
C SER A 638 -11.76 -6.06 12.29
N ASN A 639 -11.99 -5.38 11.17
CA ASN A 639 -13.22 -4.58 10.98
C ASN A 639 -14.16 -5.12 9.87
N ASP A 640 -13.83 -6.20 9.15
CA ASP A 640 -14.83 -6.95 8.37
C ASP A 640 -15.85 -7.57 9.36
N PRO A 641 -17.17 -7.37 9.17
CA PRO A 641 -18.20 -7.97 10.01
C PRO A 641 -18.04 -9.47 10.22
N ILE A 642 -17.56 -10.21 9.22
CA ILE A 642 -17.35 -11.66 9.32
C ILE A 642 -16.14 -11.97 10.21
N GLU A 643 -15.01 -11.31 9.98
CA GLU A 643 -13.81 -11.53 10.78
C GLU A 643 -14.01 -11.12 12.24
N ALA A 644 -14.72 -10.01 12.47
CA ALA A 644 -15.12 -9.54 13.78
C ALA A 644 -16.05 -10.54 14.50
N LEU A 645 -16.95 -11.20 13.78
CA LEU A 645 -17.86 -12.20 14.34
C LEU A 645 -17.17 -13.52 14.71
N PHE A 646 -16.15 -13.94 13.98
CA PHE A 646 -15.50 -15.24 14.19
C PHE A 646 -14.13 -15.19 14.87
N CYS A 647 -13.57 -14.00 15.14
CA CYS A 647 -12.26 -13.82 15.82
C CYS A 647 -11.13 -14.69 15.22
N LEU A 648 -11.16 -14.96 13.90
CA LEU A 648 -10.40 -16.05 13.30
C LEU A 648 -8.90 -15.81 13.13
N TYR A 649 -8.37 -14.62 13.44
CA TYR A 649 -6.93 -14.34 13.34
C TYR A 649 -6.42 -13.38 14.43
N ARG A 650 -5.13 -13.52 14.76
CA ARG A 650 -4.34 -12.53 15.51
C ARG A 650 -4.40 -11.21 14.72
N LYS A 651 -4.76 -10.09 15.35
CA LYS A 651 -4.79 -8.77 14.71
C LYS A 651 -3.45 -8.51 14.01
N ILE A 652 -3.41 -8.63 12.69
CA ILE A 652 -2.26 -8.20 11.90
C ILE A 652 -2.45 -6.72 11.64
N GLU A 653 -1.42 -5.95 11.97
CA GLU A 653 -1.38 -4.53 11.64
C GLU A 653 -1.07 -4.41 10.15
N GLU A 654 -2.08 -3.98 9.39
CA GLU A 654 -1.93 -3.66 7.98
C GLU A 654 -1.67 -2.16 7.82
N THR A 655 -0.95 -1.82 6.75
CA THR A 655 -0.67 -0.43 6.38
C THR A 655 -1.25 -0.15 5.00
N GLU A 656 -2.02 0.92 4.89
CA GLU A 656 -2.43 1.49 3.59
C GLU A 656 -1.96 2.93 3.48
N GLN A 657 -1.70 3.37 2.25
CA GLN A 657 -1.41 4.77 2.03
C GLN A 657 -2.68 5.62 2.23
N SER A 658 -2.55 6.76 2.89
CA SER A 658 -3.66 7.71 3.05
C SER A 658 -3.92 8.42 1.73
N PRO A 659 -5.17 8.39 1.22
CA PRO A 659 -5.52 9.17 0.04
C PRO A 659 -5.62 10.67 0.35
N TYR A 660 -5.64 11.08 1.62
CA TYR A 660 -5.78 12.47 2.05
C TYR A 660 -4.47 13.11 2.53
N TYR A 661 -3.31 12.54 2.20
CA TYR A 661 -2.02 13.04 2.63
C TYR A 661 -1.68 14.42 2.04
N ILE A 662 -1.61 15.47 2.88
CA ILE A 662 -1.56 16.88 2.45
C ILE A 662 -0.15 17.44 2.20
N ARG A 663 0.91 16.71 2.56
CA ARG A 663 2.31 17.17 2.37
C ARG A 663 2.58 17.74 0.96
N PRO A 664 2.05 17.17 -0.14
CA PRO A 664 2.26 17.69 -1.50
C PRO A 664 1.83 19.15 -1.71
N LEU A 665 0.91 19.70 -0.90
CA LEU A 665 0.54 21.12 -0.95
C LEU A 665 1.72 22.05 -0.62
N PHE A 666 2.60 21.61 0.27
CA PHE A 666 3.71 22.41 0.79
C PHE A 666 4.95 22.33 -0.10
N PHE A 667 5.11 21.23 -0.84
CA PHE A 667 6.32 20.92 -1.60
C PHE A 667 6.01 20.67 -3.09
N ASP A 668 5.26 19.62 -3.39
CA ASP A 668 5.14 19.06 -4.73
C ASP A 668 4.45 19.95 -5.76
N TYR A 669 3.48 20.75 -5.31
CA TYR A 669 2.76 21.69 -6.16
C TYR A 669 3.36 23.09 -6.19
N THR A 670 4.52 23.30 -5.59
CA THR A 670 5.16 24.62 -5.54
C THR A 670 6.43 24.72 -6.37
N ASN A 671 7.18 23.65 -6.56
CA ASN A 671 8.40 23.68 -7.36
C ASN A 671 8.57 22.36 -8.11
N TYR A 672 9.15 22.36 -9.30
CA TYR A 672 9.44 21.16 -10.07
C TYR A 672 10.80 21.26 -10.75
N ILE A 673 11.70 20.32 -10.48
CA ILE A 673 13.05 20.30 -11.07
C ILE A 673 13.03 19.53 -12.39
N THR A 674 13.57 20.10 -13.46
CA THR A 674 13.53 19.50 -14.80
C THR A 674 14.92 19.09 -15.27
N SER A 675 15.02 17.95 -15.93
CA SER A 675 16.21 17.49 -16.64
C SER A 675 15.80 16.53 -17.75
N GLU A 676 16.27 16.78 -18.98
CA GLU A 676 16.04 15.86 -20.10
C GLU A 676 16.92 14.61 -19.98
N GLU A 677 18.14 14.77 -19.49
CA GLU A 677 19.09 13.66 -19.30
C GLU A 677 18.72 12.77 -18.11
N ILE A 678 18.19 13.35 -17.02
CA ILE A 678 17.85 12.63 -15.79
C ILE A 678 16.38 12.92 -15.42
N PRO A 679 15.39 12.31 -16.12
CA PRO A 679 13.98 12.64 -15.95
C PRO A 679 13.40 12.39 -14.54
N ILE A 680 14.08 11.59 -13.71
CA ILE A 680 13.63 11.23 -12.36
C ILE A 680 14.13 12.19 -11.26
N ILE A 681 15.00 13.16 -11.59
CA ILE A 681 15.74 13.94 -10.59
C ILE A 681 14.84 14.71 -9.60
N ASN A 682 13.67 15.18 -10.05
CA ASN A 682 12.70 15.84 -9.19
C ASN A 682 12.17 14.92 -8.09
N LEU A 683 11.82 13.68 -8.45
CA LEU A 683 11.38 12.67 -7.49
C LEU A 683 12.48 12.38 -6.48
N VAL A 684 13.73 12.29 -6.95
CA VAL A 684 14.90 12.00 -6.12
C VAL A 684 15.10 13.07 -5.05
N ILE A 685 15.12 14.35 -5.44
CA ILE A 685 15.33 15.47 -4.52
C ILE A 685 14.17 15.58 -3.51
N ARG A 686 12.92 15.46 -3.98
CA ARG A 686 11.72 15.56 -3.12
C ARG A 686 11.65 14.47 -2.06
N ARG A 687 12.02 13.24 -2.40
CA ARG A 687 11.99 12.10 -1.48
C ARG A 687 13.22 12.00 -0.59
N MET A 688 14.28 12.74 -0.90
CA MET A 688 15.59 12.61 -0.26
C MET A 688 15.54 12.63 1.27
N LYS A 689 15.00 13.71 1.86
CA LYS A 689 14.91 13.87 3.32
C LYS A 689 14.08 12.77 3.99
N LYS A 690 13.02 12.33 3.32
CA LYS A 690 12.09 11.31 3.82
C LYS A 690 12.71 9.91 3.79
N GLU A 691 13.30 9.53 2.66
CA GLU A 691 14.01 8.26 2.53
C GLU A 691 15.18 8.20 3.51
N ALA A 692 15.94 9.29 3.66
CA ALA A 692 17.01 9.38 4.64
C ALA A 692 16.51 9.18 6.08
N LYS A 693 15.40 9.81 6.48
CA LYS A 693 14.78 9.63 7.80
C LYS A 693 14.36 8.18 8.03
N ARG A 694 13.88 7.48 7.00
CA ARG A 694 13.51 6.06 7.06
C ARG A 694 14.74 5.16 7.17
N TYR A 695 15.75 5.40 6.34
CA TYR A 695 16.97 4.59 6.25
C TYR A 695 17.82 4.71 7.53
N TYR A 696 17.99 5.93 8.07
CA TYR A 696 18.77 6.20 9.29
C TYR A 696 17.92 6.22 10.57
N SER A 697 16.83 5.46 10.61
CA SER A 697 15.95 5.42 11.79
C SER A 697 16.58 4.64 12.97
N ARG A 698 16.04 4.84 14.19
CA ARG A 698 16.57 4.21 15.43
C ARG A 698 16.53 2.68 15.42
N THR A 699 15.58 2.11 14.70
CA THR A 699 15.44 0.67 14.45
C THR A 699 15.88 0.41 13.01
N PRO A 700 17.11 -0.06 12.78
CA PRO A 700 17.61 -0.33 11.44
C PRO A 700 16.67 -1.29 10.72
N LEU A 701 16.30 -0.98 9.48
CA LEU A 701 15.50 -1.91 8.67
C LEU A 701 16.27 -3.24 8.52
N PRO A 702 15.57 -4.39 8.51
CA PRO A 702 16.17 -5.67 8.15
C PRO A 702 16.82 -5.53 6.76
N VAL A 703 18.10 -5.89 6.64
CA VAL A 703 18.93 -5.75 5.41
C VAL A 703 18.30 -6.48 4.20
N ILE A 704 17.43 -7.44 4.46
CA ILE A 704 17.16 -8.56 3.57
C ILE A 704 15.92 -8.29 2.74
N GLU A 705 14.83 -7.95 3.44
CA GLU A 705 13.55 -7.74 2.80
C GLU A 705 13.51 -6.45 2.00
N HIS A 706 14.39 -5.49 2.29
CA HIS A 706 14.28 -4.13 1.74
C HIS A 706 15.39 -3.73 0.77
N THR A 707 16.67 -4.10 0.98
CA THR A 707 17.79 -3.55 0.19
C THR A 707 18.43 -4.53 -0.79
N GLN A 708 18.61 -5.81 -0.44
CA GLN A 708 19.43 -6.73 -1.24
C GLN A 708 18.96 -6.93 -2.71
N PRO A 709 17.66 -7.09 -3.02
CA PRO A 709 17.23 -7.31 -4.41
C PRO A 709 17.56 -6.14 -5.34
N GLY A 710 17.53 -4.91 -4.83
CA GLY A 710 17.90 -3.71 -5.59
C GLY A 710 19.40 -3.63 -5.83
N LEU A 711 20.21 -3.93 -4.81
CA LEU A 711 21.68 -3.97 -4.94
C LEU A 711 22.13 -5.04 -5.94
N ASN A 712 21.54 -6.23 -5.90
CA ASN A 712 21.84 -7.30 -6.84
C ASN A 712 21.59 -6.87 -8.30
N TYR A 713 20.51 -6.13 -8.55
CA TYR A 713 20.23 -5.60 -9.88
C TYR A 713 21.26 -4.54 -10.28
N LEU A 714 21.56 -3.61 -9.36
CA LEU A 714 22.50 -2.53 -9.59
C LEU A 714 23.94 -3.00 -9.85
N GLN A 715 24.33 -4.20 -9.39
CA GLN A 715 25.65 -4.79 -9.69
C GLN A 715 25.93 -4.95 -11.19
N GLU A 716 24.89 -5.12 -12.01
CA GLU A 716 25.02 -5.34 -13.47
C GLU A 716 24.40 -4.22 -14.30
N HIS A 717 23.52 -3.40 -13.70
CA HIS A 717 22.70 -2.42 -14.41
C HIS A 717 22.74 -1.04 -13.73
N SER A 718 22.58 0.01 -14.53
CA SER A 718 22.47 1.39 -14.06
C SER A 718 21.04 1.77 -13.65
N LEU A 719 20.86 2.96 -13.05
CA LEU A 719 19.51 3.50 -12.79
C LEU A 719 18.81 3.85 -14.10
N GLU A 720 19.55 4.33 -15.11
CA GLU A 720 19.01 4.56 -16.45
C GLU A 720 18.42 3.28 -17.05
N GLU A 721 19.15 2.17 -17.00
CA GLU A 721 18.70 0.86 -17.51
C GLU A 721 17.51 0.31 -16.69
N ALA A 722 17.53 0.48 -15.36
CA ALA A 722 16.41 0.08 -14.50
C ALA A 722 15.09 0.78 -14.89
N LEU A 723 15.16 2.05 -15.30
CA LEU A 723 13.99 2.80 -15.76
C LEU A 723 13.55 2.40 -17.18
N GLN A 724 14.44 1.78 -17.97
CA GLN A 724 14.15 1.27 -19.31
C GLN A 724 13.64 -0.18 -19.30
N ASP A 725 13.87 -0.93 -18.22
CA ASP A 725 13.53 -2.34 -18.08
C ASP A 725 12.04 -2.57 -17.75
N THR A 726 11.26 -2.97 -18.76
CA THR A 726 9.83 -3.28 -18.59
C THR A 726 9.55 -4.61 -17.88
N LEU A 727 10.55 -5.48 -17.72
CA LEU A 727 10.40 -6.79 -17.08
C LEU A 727 10.69 -6.73 -15.57
N LEU A 728 11.31 -5.65 -15.09
CA LEU A 728 11.65 -5.44 -13.70
C LEU A 728 10.37 -5.28 -12.84
N PRO A 729 10.19 -6.09 -11.78
CA PRO A 729 9.05 -5.92 -10.88
C PRO A 729 9.02 -4.51 -10.25
N PRO A 730 7.85 -3.81 -10.23
CA PRO A 730 7.76 -2.44 -9.72
C PRO A 730 8.27 -2.25 -8.29
N VAL A 731 8.11 -3.28 -7.45
CA VAL A 731 8.61 -3.27 -6.06
C VAL A 731 10.13 -3.25 -6.00
N ILE A 732 10.82 -3.88 -6.95
CA ILE A 732 12.29 -3.87 -7.03
C ILE A 732 12.77 -2.52 -7.57
N LEU A 733 12.11 -1.98 -8.59
CA LEU A 733 12.41 -0.64 -9.12
C LEU A 733 12.28 0.44 -8.02
N GLU A 734 11.21 0.40 -7.22
CA GLU A 734 11.01 1.31 -6.08
C GLU A 734 12.17 1.24 -5.07
N ARG A 735 12.70 0.03 -4.80
CA ARG A 735 13.86 -0.17 -3.91
C ARG A 735 15.16 0.39 -4.50
N ILE A 736 15.39 0.19 -5.80
CA ILE A 736 16.54 0.74 -6.53
C ILE A 736 16.53 2.28 -6.45
N ILE A 737 15.36 2.89 -6.70
CA ILE A 737 15.18 4.34 -6.60
C ILE A 737 15.49 4.83 -5.19
N SER A 738 14.93 4.19 -4.14
CA SER A 738 15.24 4.53 -2.74
C SER A 738 16.74 4.45 -2.44
N GLN A 739 17.45 3.43 -2.91
CA GLN A 739 18.90 3.29 -2.69
C GLN A 739 19.71 4.38 -3.39
N LYS A 740 19.37 4.68 -4.64
CA LYS A 740 20.01 5.74 -5.40
C LYS A 740 19.77 7.12 -4.76
N ILE A 741 18.57 7.35 -4.20
CA ILE A 741 18.26 8.56 -3.40
C ILE A 741 19.19 8.66 -2.18
N ILE A 742 19.33 7.59 -1.39
CA ILE A 742 20.22 7.58 -0.22
C ILE A 742 21.68 7.81 -0.63
N ASN A 743 22.13 7.25 -1.74
CA ASN A 743 23.49 7.45 -2.24
C ASN A 743 23.76 8.91 -2.63
N LEU A 744 22.80 9.59 -3.27
CA LEU A 744 22.92 11.02 -3.57
C LEU A 744 22.84 11.89 -2.31
N TYR A 745 21.96 11.54 -1.35
CA TYR A 745 21.89 12.19 -0.04
C TYR A 745 23.23 12.12 0.69
N ASN A 746 23.84 10.93 0.75
CA ASN A 746 25.13 10.74 1.43
C ASN A 746 26.23 11.57 0.78
N TYR A 747 26.25 11.64 -0.56
CA TYR A 747 27.20 12.47 -1.28
C TYR A 747 27.06 13.95 -0.93
N PHE A 748 25.83 14.50 -0.93
CA PHE A 748 25.62 15.89 -0.50
C PHE A 748 26.10 16.11 0.94
N HIS A 749 25.85 15.17 1.84
CA HIS A 749 26.28 15.30 3.23
C HIS A 749 27.78 15.10 3.47
N CYS A 750 28.54 14.60 2.50
CA CYS A 750 30.00 14.63 2.56
C CYS A 750 30.55 16.06 2.48
N TRP A 751 29.81 16.98 1.85
CA TRP A 751 30.26 18.34 1.55
C TRP A 751 29.49 19.42 2.30
N PHE A 752 28.22 19.15 2.62
CA PHE A 752 27.31 20.12 3.22
C PHE A 752 26.76 19.61 4.57
N SER A 753 26.64 20.51 5.55
CA SER A 753 25.97 20.18 6.81
C SER A 753 24.45 20.04 6.61
N GLU A 754 23.79 19.29 7.50
CA GLU A 754 22.34 19.12 7.45
C GLU A 754 21.58 20.42 7.66
N GLU A 755 22.09 21.30 8.52
CA GLU A 755 21.52 22.64 8.72
C GLU A 755 21.61 23.48 7.44
N PHE A 756 22.78 23.47 6.78
CA PHE A 756 22.98 24.21 5.53
C PHE A 756 22.09 23.69 4.41
N LEU A 757 22.01 22.37 4.18
CA LEU A 757 21.16 21.84 3.11
C LEU A 757 19.69 22.14 3.38
N ASN A 758 19.22 22.01 4.63
CA ASN A 758 17.84 22.33 4.97
C ASN A 758 17.53 23.81 4.73
N SER A 759 18.41 24.74 5.12
CA SER A 759 18.19 26.17 4.86
C SER A 759 18.29 26.49 3.36
N PHE A 760 19.29 25.95 2.67
CA PHE A 760 19.47 26.14 1.24
C PHE A 760 18.26 25.67 0.43
N PHE A 761 17.78 24.44 0.65
CA PHE A 761 16.61 23.94 -0.07
C PHE A 761 15.36 24.76 0.27
N THR A 762 15.24 25.24 1.52
CA THR A 762 14.15 26.13 1.92
C THR A 762 14.16 27.46 1.16
N ASP A 763 15.32 28.12 1.13
CA ASP A 763 15.51 29.39 0.42
C ASP A 763 15.38 29.22 -1.10
N PHE A 764 15.93 28.13 -1.64
CA PHE A 764 15.85 27.79 -3.05
C PHE A 764 14.41 27.54 -3.48
N GLU A 765 13.65 26.78 -2.68
CA GLU A 765 12.22 26.57 -2.92
C GLU A 765 11.44 27.88 -2.87
N LEU A 766 11.70 28.76 -1.89
CA LEU A 766 11.05 30.07 -1.77
C LEU A 766 11.32 30.98 -2.99
N THR A 767 12.55 30.97 -3.50
CA THR A 767 12.97 31.82 -4.63
C THR A 767 12.51 31.31 -6.00
N HIS A 768 12.23 30.01 -6.13
CA HIS A 768 11.86 29.38 -7.41
C HIS A 768 10.44 28.77 -7.40
N ARG A 769 9.51 29.32 -6.61
CA ARG A 769 8.12 28.83 -6.56
C ARG A 769 7.35 29.06 -7.87
N TYR A 770 6.43 28.15 -8.15
CA TYR A 770 5.43 28.14 -9.21
C TYR A 770 5.99 28.15 -10.64
N GLN A 771 7.17 27.57 -10.82
CA GLN A 771 7.80 27.42 -12.13
C GLN A 771 8.65 26.15 -12.21
N PRO A 772 8.85 25.59 -13.42
CA PRO A 772 9.84 24.55 -13.63
C PRO A 772 11.25 25.15 -13.54
N THR A 773 12.14 24.47 -12.83
CA THR A 773 13.53 24.90 -12.63
C THR A 773 14.48 23.87 -13.25
N PRO A 774 15.35 24.22 -14.20
CA PRO A 774 16.36 23.29 -14.73
C PRO A 774 17.31 22.80 -13.64
N LEU A 775 17.74 21.53 -13.73
CA LEU A 775 18.70 20.95 -12.78
C LEU A 775 20.00 21.77 -12.70
N ASP A 776 20.48 22.29 -13.83
CA ASP A 776 21.68 23.12 -13.92
C ASP A 776 21.62 24.36 -13.02
N THR A 777 20.43 24.94 -12.84
CA THR A 777 20.23 26.11 -11.98
C THR A 777 20.42 25.74 -10.50
N LEU A 778 19.92 24.58 -10.09
CA LEU A 778 20.10 24.08 -8.73
C LEU A 778 21.57 23.74 -8.45
N THR A 779 22.23 23.01 -9.36
CA THR A 779 23.62 22.60 -9.17
C THR A 779 24.55 23.80 -9.17
N SER A 780 24.35 24.76 -10.08
CA SER A 780 25.13 26.01 -10.11
C SER A 780 24.98 26.81 -8.82
N ALA A 781 23.77 26.87 -8.24
CA ALA A 781 23.52 27.58 -6.99
C ALA A 781 24.22 26.93 -5.79
N LEU A 782 24.35 25.60 -5.77
CA LEU A 782 25.11 24.86 -4.77
C LEU A 782 26.63 24.99 -5.00
N GLU A 783 27.07 24.87 -6.25
CA GLU A 783 28.47 24.99 -6.69
C GLU A 783 29.07 26.34 -6.29
N GLN A 784 28.33 27.44 -6.45
CA GLN A 784 28.78 28.78 -6.06
C GLN A 784 29.12 28.93 -4.57
N LYS A 785 28.62 28.05 -3.70
CA LYS A 785 28.84 28.14 -2.24
C LYS A 785 30.12 27.46 -1.78
N ILE A 786 30.60 26.42 -2.48
CA ILE A 786 31.72 25.57 -2.01
C ILE A 786 32.77 25.30 -3.10
N GLY A 787 32.46 25.53 -4.38
CA GLY A 787 33.39 25.34 -5.51
C GLY A 787 33.56 23.88 -5.94
N ILE A 788 32.56 23.02 -5.72
CA ILE A 788 32.58 21.60 -6.10
C ILE A 788 31.60 21.37 -7.24
N GLU A 789 32.08 20.90 -8.40
CA GLU A 789 31.24 20.54 -9.54
C GLU A 789 30.35 19.32 -9.22
N LEU A 790 29.03 19.54 -9.13
CA LEU A 790 28.05 18.50 -8.78
C LEU A 790 27.50 17.78 -10.00
N MET A 791 27.36 18.48 -11.13
CA MET A 791 26.76 17.92 -12.34
C MET A 791 27.49 16.66 -12.85
N PRO A 792 28.84 16.62 -12.95
CA PRO A 792 29.55 15.42 -13.40
C PRO A 792 29.28 14.19 -12.52
N TYR A 793 29.19 14.40 -11.19
CA TYR A 793 28.84 13.33 -10.26
C TYR A 793 27.41 12.84 -10.46
N ILE A 794 26.44 13.76 -10.63
CA ILE A 794 25.02 13.39 -10.79
C ILE A 794 24.79 12.62 -12.11
N GLN A 795 25.45 13.05 -13.20
CA GLN A 795 25.42 12.33 -14.48
C GLN A 795 26.04 10.93 -14.35
N LYS A 796 27.20 10.83 -13.69
CA LYS A 796 27.82 9.54 -13.39
C LYS A 796 26.87 8.68 -12.54
N TRP A 797 26.37 9.18 -11.43
CA TRP A 797 25.44 8.50 -10.52
C TRP A 797 24.23 7.87 -11.24
N TYR A 798 23.72 8.52 -12.31
CA TYR A 798 22.60 8.02 -13.10
C TYR A 798 22.98 6.83 -14.00
N LYS A 799 24.15 6.88 -14.63
CA LYS A 799 24.62 5.91 -15.65
C LYS A 799 25.61 4.86 -15.14
N ASP A 800 26.15 5.06 -13.94
CA ASP A 800 27.22 4.24 -13.39
C ASP A 800 26.72 2.83 -13.02
N LYS A 801 27.58 1.86 -13.29
CA LYS A 801 27.44 0.43 -12.99
C LYS A 801 28.53 -0.06 -12.04
N GLU A 802 29.59 0.71 -11.88
CA GLU A 802 30.68 0.36 -10.97
C GLU A 802 30.31 0.75 -9.55
N HIS A 803 30.73 -0.07 -8.58
CA HIS A 803 30.44 0.15 -7.16
C HIS A 803 31.71 0.19 -6.33
N PRO A 804 31.78 1.04 -5.29
CA PRO A 804 32.89 1.05 -4.36
C PRO A 804 32.94 -0.26 -3.57
N PHE A 805 34.12 -0.60 -3.07
CA PHE A 805 34.34 -1.77 -2.23
C PHE A 805 35.18 -1.36 -1.02
N PHE A 806 34.59 -1.41 0.17
CA PHE A 806 35.22 -0.91 1.38
C PHE A 806 35.74 -2.03 2.27
N LYS A 807 36.96 -1.86 2.79
CA LYS A 807 37.56 -2.69 3.83
C LYS A 807 37.63 -1.89 5.12
N ILE A 808 37.14 -2.47 6.22
CA ILE A 808 37.10 -1.82 7.55
C ILE A 808 37.95 -2.61 8.54
N ARG A 809 38.83 -1.93 9.27
CA ARG A 809 39.73 -2.52 10.27
C ARG A 809 39.80 -1.64 11.52
N ASP A 810 40.30 -2.21 12.62
CA ASP A 810 40.63 -1.49 13.87
C ASP A 810 39.49 -0.65 14.46
N VAL A 811 38.25 -1.17 14.48
CA VAL A 811 37.14 -0.47 15.14
C VAL A 811 37.34 -0.52 16.66
N ARG A 812 37.50 0.64 17.30
CA ARG A 812 37.77 0.79 18.73
C ARG A 812 36.76 1.71 19.38
N PHE A 813 36.16 1.24 20.47
CA PHE A 813 35.32 2.04 21.35
C PHE A 813 36.10 2.51 22.59
N LEU A 814 36.22 3.82 22.75
CA LEU A 814 37.07 4.46 23.75
C LEU A 814 36.27 5.47 24.58
N CYS A 815 36.75 5.80 25.78
CA CYS A 815 36.20 6.82 26.65
C CYS A 815 37.30 7.71 27.22
N HIS A 816 37.12 9.01 27.11
CA HIS A 816 37.95 10.02 27.74
C HIS A 816 37.17 10.68 28.88
N THR A 817 37.77 10.79 30.06
CA THR A 817 37.15 11.40 31.25
C THR A 817 37.89 12.67 31.62
N SER A 818 37.17 13.81 31.60
CA SER A 818 37.68 15.11 32.06
C SER A 818 36.76 15.62 33.18
N GLY A 819 37.20 15.46 34.44
CA GLY A 819 36.37 15.70 35.62
C GLY A 819 35.11 14.83 35.61
N ASN A 820 33.93 15.46 35.77
CA ASN A 820 32.63 14.78 35.71
C ASN A 820 32.08 14.58 34.28
N LYS A 821 32.79 15.02 33.24
CA LYS A 821 32.35 14.86 31.84
C LYS A 821 33.04 13.65 31.19
N LYS A 822 32.22 12.73 30.68
CA LYS A 822 32.67 11.61 29.85
C LYS A 822 32.47 11.94 28.37
N THR A 823 33.50 11.71 27.57
CA THR A 823 33.47 11.82 26.11
C THR A 823 33.77 10.47 25.50
N TRP A 824 32.85 9.96 24.70
CA TRP A 824 32.95 8.67 24.04
C TRP A 824 33.60 8.85 22.68
N LYS A 825 34.43 7.90 22.27
CA LYS A 825 35.20 7.97 21.03
C LYS A 825 35.11 6.67 20.26
N ILE A 826 35.00 6.78 18.94
CA ILE A 826 34.97 5.63 18.03
C ILE A 826 36.03 5.87 16.96
N HIS A 827 37.04 5.01 16.93
CA HIS A 827 38.11 5.07 15.94
C HIS A 827 37.99 3.86 15.01
N PHE A 828 38.16 4.05 13.72
CA PHE A 828 38.22 2.96 12.76
C PHE A 828 39.05 3.35 11.54
N LYS A 829 39.61 2.35 10.86
CA LYS A 829 40.35 2.53 9.62
C LYS A 829 39.55 1.97 8.46
N ILE A 830 39.58 2.66 7.34
CA ILE A 830 38.83 2.27 6.15
C ILE A 830 39.63 2.48 4.87
N LYS A 831 39.48 1.57 3.90
CA LYS A 831 40.06 1.66 2.56
C LYS A 831 38.99 1.38 1.51
N ASN A 832 38.92 2.19 0.45
CA ASN A 832 38.18 1.84 -0.75
C ASN A 832 39.11 1.05 -1.70
N SER A 833 38.87 -0.25 -1.86
CA SER A 833 39.57 -1.13 -2.82
C SER A 833 38.75 -1.36 -4.10
N GLY A 834 37.73 -0.53 -4.35
CA GLY A 834 36.92 -0.53 -5.55
C GLY A 834 37.48 0.40 -6.64
N LYS A 835 36.91 0.32 -7.84
CA LYS A 835 37.34 1.12 -9.01
C LYS A 835 36.74 2.53 -9.06
N THR A 836 35.68 2.77 -8.28
CA THR A 836 34.96 4.06 -8.24
C THR A 836 34.93 4.60 -6.82
N GLY A 837 34.81 5.92 -6.68
CA GLY A 837 34.67 6.58 -5.39
C GLY A 837 33.31 6.29 -4.74
N GLY A 838 33.24 6.43 -3.42
CA GLY A 838 32.00 6.16 -2.71
C GLY A 838 31.86 6.88 -1.37
N SER A 839 30.60 7.08 -0.97
CA SER A 839 30.23 7.73 0.27
C SER A 839 29.99 6.71 1.40
N ILE A 840 30.42 7.03 2.61
CA ILE A 840 30.19 6.25 3.82
C ILE A 840 29.43 7.10 4.81
N ALA A 841 28.42 6.53 5.45
CA ALA A 841 27.65 7.18 6.50
C ALA A 841 27.76 6.37 7.80
N THR A 842 28.10 7.03 8.90
CA THR A 842 28.13 6.40 10.22
C THR A 842 26.95 6.84 11.07
N LEU A 843 26.33 5.93 11.81
CA LEU A 843 25.21 6.20 12.71
C LEU A 843 25.56 5.73 14.12
N ILE A 844 25.51 6.65 15.09
CA ILE A 844 25.67 6.32 16.52
C ILE A 844 24.30 6.41 17.19
N THR A 845 23.84 5.32 17.80
CA THR A 845 22.57 5.28 18.53
C THR A 845 22.78 5.36 20.05
N ASN A 846 21.91 6.12 20.71
CA ASN A 846 21.89 6.35 22.16
C ASN A 846 20.43 6.65 22.60
N SER A 847 20.23 6.97 23.88
CA SER A 847 18.95 7.47 24.42
C SER A 847 18.66 8.96 24.10
N GLY A 848 19.54 9.64 23.37
CA GLY A 848 19.45 11.04 22.91
C GLY A 848 19.26 11.17 21.38
N PRO A 849 19.62 12.33 20.77
CA PRO A 849 19.53 12.52 19.33
C PRO A 849 20.56 11.67 18.58
N LEU A 850 20.15 11.11 17.44
CA LEU A 850 21.00 10.33 16.54
C LEU A 850 22.13 11.20 16.00
N LYS A 851 23.38 10.70 16.04
CA LYS A 851 24.51 11.38 15.40
C LYS A 851 24.92 10.65 14.12
N LYS A 852 25.03 11.42 13.05
CA LYS A 852 25.43 10.98 11.70
C LYS A 852 26.74 11.67 11.33
N ALA A 853 27.62 10.97 10.62
CA ALA A 853 28.79 11.57 9.97
C ALA A 853 28.99 10.92 8.61
N PHE A 854 29.47 11.69 7.64
CA PHE A 854 29.55 11.28 6.24
C PHE A 854 30.95 11.53 5.69
N PHE A 855 31.45 10.60 4.88
CA PHE A 855 32.81 10.61 4.37
C PHE A 855 32.85 10.16 2.92
N TRP A 856 33.67 10.83 2.11
CA TRP A 856 33.96 10.42 0.74
C TRP A 856 35.32 9.72 0.66
N LEU A 857 35.40 8.62 -0.11
CA LEU A 857 36.66 7.95 -0.42
C LEU A 857 36.82 7.74 -1.91
N GLU A 858 37.95 8.21 -2.44
CA GLU A 858 38.37 7.92 -3.81
C GLU A 858 38.87 6.47 -3.96
N PRO A 859 38.95 5.92 -5.18
CA PRO A 859 39.55 4.61 -5.44
C PRO A 859 40.96 4.50 -4.83
N GLU A 860 41.24 3.35 -4.19
CA GLU A 860 42.49 3.05 -3.48
C GLU A 860 42.84 3.97 -2.29
N GLU A 861 41.96 4.92 -1.93
CA GLU A 861 42.17 5.80 -0.79
C GLU A 861 41.94 5.07 0.55
N SER A 862 42.80 5.34 1.54
CA SER A 862 42.69 4.81 2.90
C SER A 862 42.78 5.92 3.96
N LYS A 863 41.84 5.87 4.91
CA LYS A 863 41.64 6.88 5.97
C LYS A 863 41.52 6.24 7.34
N GLU A 864 41.97 6.95 8.37
CA GLU A 864 41.63 6.70 9.76
C GLU A 864 40.60 7.74 10.20
N ILE A 865 39.46 7.29 10.73
CA ILE A 865 38.36 8.15 11.15
C ILE A 865 38.24 8.07 12.66
N LYS A 866 38.37 9.22 13.32
CA LYS A 866 38.21 9.36 14.77
C LYS A 866 36.99 10.23 15.07
N LEU A 867 35.93 9.62 15.56
CA LEU A 867 34.68 10.28 15.95
C LEU A 867 34.65 10.52 17.46
N SER A 868 34.14 11.68 17.89
CA SER A 868 33.90 11.97 19.30
C SER A 868 32.44 12.34 19.59
N TYR A 869 31.94 11.87 20.73
CA TYR A 869 30.58 12.05 21.19
C TYR A 869 30.55 12.40 22.67
N SER A 870 30.16 13.64 22.98
CA SER A 870 29.83 14.07 24.35
C SER A 870 28.34 13.85 24.63
N GLY A 871 28.02 13.05 25.64
CA GLY A 871 26.63 12.81 26.05
C GLY A 871 26.53 12.16 27.42
N LYS A 872 25.36 12.32 28.07
CA LYS A 872 25.09 11.80 29.43
C LYS A 872 25.13 10.27 29.50
N TRP A 873 24.76 9.61 28.41
CA TRP A 873 24.66 8.16 28.32
C TRP A 873 25.70 7.62 27.33
N SER A 874 26.25 6.44 27.62
CA SER A 874 27.08 5.70 26.67
C SER A 874 26.27 5.39 25.42
N PRO A 875 26.84 5.54 24.21
CA PRO A 875 26.22 5.01 23.01
C PRO A 875 26.16 3.47 23.08
N ASN A 876 25.14 2.88 22.44
CA ASN A 876 24.87 1.43 22.51
C ASN A 876 25.16 0.72 21.19
N PHE A 877 24.91 1.36 20.05
CA PHE A 877 25.25 0.81 18.73
C PHE A 877 25.95 1.84 17.86
N PHE A 878 26.82 1.32 17.01
CA PHE A 878 27.49 2.03 15.94
C PHE A 878 27.29 1.28 14.64
N ILE A 879 26.80 1.95 13.61
CA ILE A 879 26.57 1.36 12.30
C ILE A 879 27.38 2.14 11.26
N ILE A 880 28.08 1.41 10.39
CA ILE A 880 28.74 1.98 9.22
C ILE A 880 27.96 1.53 7.99
N TYR A 881 27.26 2.47 7.37
CA TYR A 881 26.56 2.27 6.10
C TYR A 881 27.49 2.61 4.94
N MET A 882 27.60 1.67 4.00
CA MET A 882 28.46 1.79 2.81
C MET A 882 27.65 2.17 1.56
N GLY A 883 26.33 2.31 1.68
CA GLY A 883 25.46 2.74 0.60
C GLY A 883 25.36 1.71 -0.53
N ILE A 884 25.48 2.17 -1.78
CA ILE A 884 25.55 1.27 -2.94
C ILE A 884 27.00 0.80 -3.07
N THR A 885 27.22 -0.49 -2.87
CA THR A 885 28.56 -1.08 -2.74
C THR A 885 28.58 -2.53 -3.22
N SER A 886 29.78 -3.02 -3.54
CA SER A 886 30.05 -4.44 -3.76
C SER A 886 30.13 -5.26 -2.46
N ASN A 887 30.16 -4.62 -1.29
CA ASN A 887 30.10 -5.33 0.00
C ASN A 887 28.72 -5.94 0.23
N ILE A 888 28.68 -7.18 0.73
CA ILE A 888 27.46 -7.89 1.11
C ILE A 888 27.61 -8.35 2.57
N PRO A 889 26.83 -7.80 3.52
CA PRO A 889 25.80 -6.77 3.36
C PRO A 889 26.37 -5.35 3.17
N ASP A 890 25.50 -4.38 2.88
CA ASP A 890 25.82 -2.96 2.61
C ASP A 890 26.18 -2.14 3.87
N ARG A 891 26.31 -2.80 5.03
CA ARG A 891 26.64 -2.14 6.30
C ARG A 891 27.35 -3.05 7.30
N TYR A 892 28.01 -2.42 8.26
CA TYR A 892 28.58 -3.08 9.45
C TYR A 892 27.84 -2.61 10.69
N ASP A 893 27.39 -3.56 11.51
CA ASP A 893 26.68 -3.28 12.76
C ASP A 893 27.58 -3.66 13.94
N PHE A 894 27.89 -2.69 14.79
CA PHE A 894 28.69 -2.86 16.01
C PHE A 894 27.86 -2.51 17.23
N ARG A 895 27.91 -3.36 18.25
CA ARG A 895 27.47 -2.99 19.59
C ARG A 895 28.63 -2.33 20.31
N LEU A 896 28.35 -1.31 21.11
CA LEU A 896 29.37 -0.56 21.84
C LEU A 896 29.26 -0.92 23.32
N ILE A 897 30.14 -1.81 23.80
CA ILE A 897 30.20 -2.25 25.18
C ILE A 897 31.61 -1.96 25.73
N ASP A 898 31.74 -1.69 27.03
CA ASP A 898 33.01 -1.58 27.75
C ASP A 898 34.08 -0.70 27.09
N PRO A 899 33.89 0.64 27.08
CA PRO A 899 34.86 1.54 26.46
C PRO A 899 36.26 1.42 27.11
N LYS A 900 37.32 1.40 26.29
CA LYS A 900 38.69 1.52 26.84
C LYS A 900 39.02 2.97 27.17
N ILE A 901 39.65 3.22 28.32
CA ILE A 901 40.06 4.58 28.71
C ILE A 901 41.15 5.08 27.75
N THR A 902 41.02 6.30 27.24
CA THR A 902 42.00 6.93 26.35
C THR A 902 42.29 8.38 26.72
N ASN A 903 43.54 8.80 26.47
CA ASN A 903 43.98 10.20 26.53
C ASN A 903 44.01 10.85 25.14
N ASP A 904 43.76 10.10 24.06
CA ASP A 904 43.67 10.65 22.71
C ASP A 904 42.47 11.60 22.62
N LEU A 905 42.73 12.87 22.30
CA LEU A 905 41.74 13.93 22.14
C LEU A 905 41.43 14.26 20.67
N GLU A 906 42.16 13.70 19.72
CA GLU A 906 41.98 13.94 18.29
C GLU A 906 40.62 13.47 17.78
N THR A 907 40.01 14.28 16.92
CA THR A 907 38.76 13.97 16.22
C THR A 907 38.93 14.47 14.79
N GLY A 908 38.53 13.67 13.81
CA GLY A 908 38.65 14.04 12.41
C GLY A 908 39.01 12.85 11.52
N VAL A 909 39.44 13.19 10.31
CA VAL A 909 39.85 12.25 9.27
C VAL A 909 41.35 12.39 9.07
N PHE A 910 42.06 11.29 9.16
CA PHE A 910 43.52 11.23 9.09
C PHE A 910 43.95 10.27 7.96
N TYR A 911 45.15 10.49 7.44
CA TYR A 911 45.75 9.57 6.48
C TYR A 911 46.06 8.23 7.14
N CYS A 912 45.81 7.13 6.43
CA CYS A 912 46.10 5.78 6.87
C CYS A 912 46.85 5.04 5.75
N PRO A 913 48.04 4.46 6.01
CA PRO A 913 48.75 3.67 5.00
C PRO A 913 47.94 2.45 4.50
N PRO A 914 47.85 2.21 3.17
CA PRO A 914 47.11 1.07 2.61
C PRO A 914 47.59 -0.30 3.10
N THR A 915 48.87 -0.42 3.47
CA THR A 915 49.51 -1.66 3.96
C THR A 915 48.85 -2.21 5.23
N ILE A 916 48.12 -1.40 5.99
CA ILE A 916 47.37 -1.85 7.17
C ILE A 916 46.22 -2.82 6.81
N PHE A 917 45.78 -2.81 5.55
CA PHE A 917 44.72 -3.69 5.05
C PHE A 917 45.26 -4.99 4.41
N GLU A 918 46.58 -5.19 4.42
CA GLU A 918 47.21 -6.42 3.98
C GLU A 918 47.26 -7.43 5.14
N SER A 919 47.10 -8.73 4.84
CA SER A 919 47.17 -9.77 5.86
C SER A 919 48.57 -9.82 6.48
N PRO A 920 48.70 -9.85 7.82
CA PRO A 920 49.99 -10.04 8.47
C PRO A 920 50.63 -11.36 8.02
N SER A 921 51.93 -11.36 7.76
CA SER A 921 52.66 -12.56 7.28
C SER A 921 52.67 -13.74 8.27
N ASP A 922 52.34 -13.49 9.53
CA ASP A 922 52.31 -14.43 10.65
C ASP A 922 50.90 -14.96 11.00
N GLU A 923 49.86 -14.48 10.31
CA GLU A 923 48.49 -14.92 10.48
C GLU A 923 47.99 -15.68 9.23
N ILE A 924 47.38 -16.84 9.45
CA ILE A 924 46.68 -17.61 8.42
C ILE A 924 45.21 -17.64 8.82
N ILE A 925 44.33 -17.16 7.94
CA ILE A 925 42.88 -17.16 8.17
C ILE A 925 42.23 -17.99 7.07
N VAL A 926 41.32 -18.88 7.44
CA VAL A 926 40.43 -19.59 6.50
C VAL A 926 39.00 -19.20 6.84
N ASP A 927 38.38 -18.47 5.92
CA ASP A 927 36.98 -18.06 5.96
C ASP A 927 36.05 -19.17 5.41
N ASN A 928 34.75 -19.10 5.67
CA ASN A 928 33.78 -20.05 5.11
C ASN A 928 33.59 -19.93 3.59
N GLU A 929 34.07 -18.86 2.97
CA GLU A 929 34.10 -18.69 1.52
C GLU A 929 35.38 -19.23 0.87
N ASP A 930 36.39 -19.58 1.66
CA ASP A 930 37.68 -20.02 1.15
C ASP A 930 37.66 -21.51 0.73
N PRO A 931 38.51 -21.91 -0.25
CA PRO A 931 38.62 -23.32 -0.67
C PRO A 931 39.01 -24.30 0.46
N GLY A 932 39.56 -23.79 1.57
CA GLY A 932 39.89 -24.59 2.76
C GLY A 932 38.70 -24.98 3.63
N PHE A 933 37.49 -24.48 3.33
CA PHE A 933 36.28 -24.77 4.09
C PHE A 933 35.44 -25.90 3.46
N SER A 934 34.88 -26.77 4.29
CA SER A 934 33.98 -27.84 3.86
C SER A 934 32.95 -28.22 4.92
N LEU A 935 31.78 -28.69 4.47
CA LEU A 935 30.67 -29.13 5.31
C LEU A 935 30.37 -30.61 5.09
N HIS A 936 29.98 -31.29 6.17
CA HIS A 936 29.50 -32.67 6.14
C HIS A 936 28.14 -32.80 6.81
N GLU A 937 27.21 -33.48 6.13
CA GLU A 937 25.92 -33.89 6.68
C GLU A 937 25.56 -35.32 6.26
N PRO A 938 24.96 -36.12 7.16
CA PRO A 938 24.44 -37.43 6.80
C PRO A 938 23.25 -37.33 5.83
N GLN A 939 23.15 -38.25 4.86
CA GLN A 939 22.03 -38.30 3.93
C GLN A 939 20.71 -38.62 4.64
N GLN A 940 19.80 -37.64 4.77
CA GLN A 940 18.43 -37.85 5.23
C GLN A 940 17.42 -37.84 4.07
N ARG A 941 16.29 -38.57 4.25
CA ARG A 941 15.20 -38.68 3.27
C ARG A 941 14.53 -37.31 3.04
N LYS A 942 14.57 -36.81 1.80
CA LYS A 942 13.89 -35.58 1.38
C LYS A 942 12.38 -35.70 1.59
N THR A 943 11.80 -34.84 2.43
CA THR A 943 10.35 -34.70 2.59
C THR A 943 9.75 -33.81 1.49
N ILE A 944 8.44 -33.91 1.24
CA ILE A 944 7.74 -33.09 0.24
C ILE A 944 7.83 -31.58 0.56
N ALA A 945 8.04 -31.21 1.83
CA ALA A 945 8.23 -29.82 2.27
C ALA A 945 9.57 -29.20 1.78
N THR A 946 10.65 -29.98 1.69
CA THR A 946 11.97 -29.48 1.21
C THR A 946 12.05 -29.37 -0.32
N LEU A 947 11.12 -29.99 -1.05
CA LEU A 947 11.02 -29.86 -2.52
C LEU A 947 10.33 -28.57 -3.00
N LYS A 948 9.62 -27.85 -2.11
CA LYS A 948 8.90 -26.60 -2.44
C LYS A 948 9.67 -25.32 -2.10
N GLN A 949 10.79 -25.40 -1.40
CA GLN A 949 11.63 -24.23 -1.15
C GLN A 949 12.38 -23.86 -2.43
N LYS A 950 12.13 -22.65 -2.95
CA LYS A 950 13.01 -22.06 -3.98
C LYS A 950 14.43 -22.03 -3.42
N LYS A 951 15.39 -22.56 -4.18
CA LYS A 951 16.82 -22.41 -3.88
C LYS A 951 17.19 -20.94 -4.08
N GLU A 952 16.98 -20.11 -3.06
CA GLU A 952 17.57 -18.78 -3.04
C GLU A 952 19.10 -18.91 -2.86
N LYS A 953 19.86 -18.05 -3.55
CA LYS A 953 21.33 -18.07 -3.54
C LYS A 953 21.91 -17.76 -2.15
N TYR A 954 21.15 -17.05 -1.32
CA TYR A 954 21.49 -16.66 0.05
C TYR A 954 20.20 -16.70 0.88
N VAL A 955 20.23 -17.35 2.05
CA VAL A 955 19.18 -17.24 3.07
C VAL A 955 19.64 -16.18 4.05
N PHE A 956 18.73 -15.53 4.74
CA PHE A 956 19.04 -14.29 5.44
C PHE A 956 18.07 -14.18 6.63
N ASP A 957 18.58 -14.07 7.87
CA ASP A 957 17.87 -14.15 9.16
C ASP A 957 16.75 -15.20 9.25
N PHE A 958 17.09 -16.35 9.83
CA PHE A 958 16.16 -17.46 10.00
C PHE A 958 15.63 -17.53 11.43
N HIS A 959 14.30 -17.46 11.62
CA HIS A 959 13.66 -17.53 12.94
C HIS A 959 13.58 -18.96 13.54
N HIS A 960 13.89 -20.02 12.78
CA HIS A 960 13.84 -21.43 13.25
C HIS A 960 15.00 -22.31 12.77
N PRO A 961 16.10 -22.50 13.51
CA PRO A 961 17.29 -23.18 12.99
C PRO A 961 16.98 -24.51 12.25
N SER A 962 17.45 -24.62 11.00
CA SER A 962 17.20 -25.78 10.14
C SER A 962 17.96 -27.03 10.61
N SER A 963 17.45 -28.22 10.31
CA SER A 963 18.19 -29.48 10.48
C SER A 963 19.37 -29.63 9.50
N HIS A 964 19.51 -28.70 8.54
CA HIS A 964 20.59 -28.64 7.55
C HIS A 964 21.40 -27.34 7.68
N TRP A 965 22.68 -27.39 7.34
CA TRP A 965 23.54 -26.21 7.21
C TRP A 965 22.95 -25.24 6.18
N LEU A 966 22.56 -24.07 6.66
CA LEU A 966 22.05 -22.97 5.83
C LEU A 966 23.06 -21.85 5.81
N LYS A 967 23.40 -21.38 4.61
CA LYS A 967 24.22 -20.19 4.42
C LYS A 967 23.40 -18.94 4.69
N LEU A 968 23.83 -18.13 5.65
CA LEU A 968 23.21 -16.88 6.07
C LEU A 968 24.17 -15.71 5.88
N ILE A 969 23.70 -14.56 5.43
CA ILE A 969 24.48 -13.32 5.52
C ILE A 969 24.23 -12.67 6.87
N LYS A 970 25.29 -12.20 7.53
CA LYS A 970 25.22 -11.47 8.80
C LYS A 970 26.15 -10.26 8.79
N THR A 971 25.67 -9.12 9.29
CA THR A 971 26.45 -7.85 9.35
C THR A 971 27.70 -7.95 10.22
N ASN A 972 27.68 -8.87 11.19
CA ASN A 972 28.76 -9.11 12.16
C ASN A 972 29.60 -10.37 11.89
N ALA A 973 29.44 -11.03 10.73
CA ALA A 973 30.29 -12.15 10.32
C ALA A 973 31.68 -11.68 9.84
N TYR A 974 32.64 -12.59 9.77
CA TYR A 974 33.92 -12.30 9.13
C TYR A 974 33.77 -12.19 7.61
N GLY A 975 34.72 -11.53 6.95
CA GLY A 975 34.71 -11.29 5.51
C GLY A 975 34.85 -9.82 5.13
N ASP A 976 35.62 -9.57 4.05
CA ASP A 976 35.78 -8.24 3.45
C ASP A 976 34.63 -7.96 2.45
N SER A 977 34.47 -8.78 1.41
CA SER A 977 33.46 -8.61 0.34
C SER A 977 32.12 -9.26 0.63
N LEU A 978 32.14 -10.47 1.17
CA LEU A 978 30.94 -11.25 1.51
C LEU A 978 31.06 -11.69 2.97
N ARG A 979 30.06 -11.34 3.77
CA ARG A 979 29.97 -11.69 5.19
C ARG A 979 28.88 -12.72 5.40
N SER A 980 29.22 -13.98 5.17
CA SER A 980 28.33 -15.14 5.36
C SER A 980 28.75 -15.97 6.55
N VAL A 981 27.79 -16.73 7.09
CA VAL A 981 28.02 -17.83 8.02
C VAL A 981 27.20 -19.03 7.60
N TYR A 982 27.55 -20.21 8.07
CA TYR A 982 26.69 -21.39 8.01
C TYR A 982 26.04 -21.64 9.37
N LEU A 983 24.72 -21.80 9.40
CA LEU A 983 23.94 -22.03 10.62
C LEU A 983 23.18 -23.35 10.54
N LYS A 984 23.16 -24.09 11.65
CA LYS A 984 22.42 -25.36 11.79
C LYS A 984 21.87 -25.50 13.22
N SER A 985 20.75 -26.21 13.38
CA SER A 985 20.27 -26.65 14.70
C SER A 985 21.27 -27.59 15.38
N PRO A 986 21.35 -27.61 16.72
CA PRO A 986 22.10 -28.63 17.45
C PRO A 986 21.61 -30.03 17.13
N GLY A 987 22.52 -30.99 17.22
CA GLY A 987 22.30 -32.40 16.96
C GLY A 987 23.25 -33.28 17.78
N GLU A 988 23.43 -34.52 17.34
CA GLU A 988 24.19 -35.55 18.07
C GLU A 988 25.72 -35.52 17.80
N GLY A 989 26.21 -34.58 16.97
CA GLY A 989 27.62 -34.50 16.56
C GLY A 989 27.94 -35.22 15.24
N LEU A 990 26.93 -35.60 14.45
CA LEU A 990 27.07 -36.32 13.17
C LEU A 990 27.33 -35.38 11.99
N SER A 991 27.00 -34.09 12.12
CA SER A 991 27.27 -33.08 11.11
C SER A 991 28.41 -32.18 11.58
N TRP A 992 29.22 -31.67 10.65
CA TRP A 992 30.34 -30.83 11.01
C TRP A 992 30.74 -29.83 9.91
N ALA A 993 31.45 -28.78 10.33
CA ALA A 993 32.14 -27.81 9.50
C ALA A 993 33.65 -27.92 9.71
N LYS A 994 34.45 -27.97 8.64
CA LYS A 994 35.90 -28.17 8.68
C LYS A 994 36.61 -27.03 7.94
N TRP A 995 37.62 -26.46 8.58
CA TRP A 995 38.58 -25.53 8.00
C TRP A 995 39.95 -26.22 7.92
N GLU A 996 40.56 -26.25 6.74
CA GLU A 996 41.85 -26.89 6.46
C GLU A 996 42.84 -25.88 5.86
N THR A 997 44.08 -25.88 6.33
CA THR A 997 45.16 -25.03 5.81
C THR A 997 46.52 -25.72 5.90
N THR A 998 47.55 -25.11 5.32
CA THR A 998 48.93 -25.60 5.38
C THR A 998 49.80 -24.65 6.21
N ILE A 999 50.41 -25.19 7.27
CA ILE A 999 51.31 -24.45 8.14
C ILE A 999 52.71 -24.37 7.48
N PRO A 1000 53.29 -23.16 7.33
CA PRO A 1000 54.52 -22.95 6.57
C PRO A 1000 55.79 -23.39 7.32
N SER A 1001 55.78 -23.42 8.66
CA SER A 1001 56.96 -23.73 9.48
C SER A 1001 56.57 -24.32 10.82
N ASN A 1002 57.43 -25.15 11.42
CA ASN A 1002 57.22 -25.67 12.77
C ASN A 1002 57.16 -24.53 13.80
N GLY A 1003 56.25 -24.62 14.78
CA GLY A 1003 56.17 -23.67 15.88
C GLY A 1003 54.92 -23.82 16.72
N ILE A 1004 54.81 -22.96 17.74
CA ILE A 1004 53.58 -22.81 18.53
C ILE A 1004 52.66 -21.85 17.78
N TYR A 1005 51.46 -22.33 17.47
CA TYR A 1005 50.39 -21.54 16.87
C TYR A 1005 49.23 -21.42 17.86
N GLU A 1006 48.79 -20.20 18.10
CA GLU A 1006 47.52 -19.98 18.78
C GLU A 1006 46.40 -19.99 17.74
N ILE A 1007 45.37 -20.80 17.99
CA ILE A 1007 44.26 -20.99 17.06
C ILE A 1007 43.04 -20.28 17.62
N PHE A 1008 42.36 -19.50 16.79
CA PHE A 1008 41.17 -18.74 17.15
C PHE A 1008 39.99 -19.12 16.26
N THR A 1009 38.79 -19.10 16.83
CA THR A 1009 37.53 -19.15 16.10
C THR A 1009 36.88 -17.78 16.09
N HIS A 1010 36.28 -17.39 14.96
CA HIS A 1010 35.48 -16.17 14.89
C HIS A 1010 34.08 -16.47 15.43
N TYR A 1011 33.79 -15.97 16.63
CA TYR A 1011 32.49 -16.12 17.24
C TYR A 1011 31.54 -15.03 16.72
N THR A 1012 30.39 -15.42 16.17
CA THR A 1012 29.37 -14.51 15.65
C THR A 1012 28.05 -14.72 16.39
N GLN A 1013 27.47 -13.64 16.92
CA GLN A 1013 26.25 -13.70 17.76
C GLN A 1013 25.08 -14.41 17.05
N GLN A 1014 24.27 -15.09 17.86
CA GLN A 1014 23.02 -15.72 17.46
C GLN A 1014 21.83 -14.86 17.88
N ALA A 1015 20.90 -14.61 16.96
CA ALA A 1015 19.75 -13.74 17.23
C ALA A 1015 18.88 -14.30 18.35
N GLU A 1016 18.39 -13.40 19.22
CA GLU A 1016 17.36 -13.70 20.20
C GLU A 1016 16.10 -14.21 19.48
N VAL A 1017 15.79 -15.49 19.64
CA VAL A 1017 14.49 -16.03 19.25
C VAL A 1017 13.47 -15.51 20.27
N GLY A 1018 12.89 -14.34 19.98
CA GLY A 1018 11.68 -13.83 20.63
C GLY A 1018 11.85 -13.27 22.04
N GLY A 1019 12.34 -12.03 22.15
CA GLY A 1019 11.92 -11.03 23.16
C GLY A 1019 12.00 -11.38 24.66
N HIS A 1020 12.54 -12.52 25.07
CA HIS A 1020 12.65 -12.93 26.46
C HIS A 1020 14.12 -13.04 26.86
N SER A 1021 14.61 -11.99 27.51
CA SER A 1021 15.92 -11.89 28.14
C SER A 1021 15.97 -12.64 29.48
N ASN A 1022 15.65 -13.94 29.49
CA ASN A 1022 15.75 -14.76 30.68
C ASN A 1022 16.70 -15.94 30.41
N LEU A 1023 17.93 -15.81 30.92
CA LEU A 1023 18.85 -16.89 31.34
C LEU A 1023 18.86 -18.13 30.42
N LEU A 1024 19.68 -18.09 29.37
CA LEU A 1024 20.09 -19.31 28.67
C LEU A 1024 21.15 -20.04 29.53
N PRO A 1025 20.98 -21.32 29.88
CA PRO A 1025 21.98 -22.10 30.61
C PRO A 1025 23.20 -22.44 29.75
N ASP A 1026 24.28 -22.86 30.42
CA ASP A 1026 25.61 -23.22 29.89
C ASP A 1026 25.60 -23.84 28.48
N ASN A 1027 26.16 -23.15 27.49
CA ASN A 1027 26.37 -23.68 26.15
C ASN A 1027 27.84 -24.05 25.94
N THR A 1028 28.08 -25.20 25.31
CA THR A 1028 29.42 -25.69 24.99
C THR A 1028 29.51 -25.95 23.49
N LEU A 1029 30.48 -25.33 22.81
CA LEU A 1029 30.82 -25.68 21.42
C LEU A 1029 31.94 -26.71 21.41
N HIS A 1030 31.80 -27.72 20.56
CA HIS A 1030 32.74 -28.84 20.48
C HIS A 1030 33.63 -28.71 19.23
N PHE A 1031 34.91 -28.43 19.44
CA PHE A 1031 35.92 -28.33 18.39
C PHE A 1031 36.88 -29.53 18.41
N GLN A 1032 37.43 -29.85 17.25
CA GLN A 1032 38.48 -30.87 17.10
C GLN A 1032 39.60 -30.30 16.21
N ILE A 1033 40.81 -30.21 16.76
CA ILE A 1033 41.98 -29.73 16.03
C ILE A 1033 42.87 -30.92 15.69
N GLY A 1034 43.27 -31.04 14.44
CA GLY A 1034 44.06 -32.17 13.97
C GLY A 1034 45.18 -31.81 13.02
N GLN A 1035 46.22 -32.66 13.03
CA GLN A 1035 47.33 -32.65 12.09
C GLN A 1035 47.84 -34.09 11.93
N GLY A 1036 47.69 -34.66 10.73
CA GLY A 1036 47.93 -36.09 10.50
C GLY A 1036 46.97 -36.98 11.30
N GLU A 1037 47.49 -37.98 12.02
CA GLU A 1037 46.71 -38.87 12.90
C GLU A 1037 46.48 -38.29 14.31
N LYS A 1038 47.13 -37.17 14.66
CA LYS A 1038 46.98 -36.54 15.98
C LYS A 1038 45.76 -35.63 16.00
N GLN A 1039 44.85 -35.88 16.92
CA GLN A 1039 43.62 -35.09 17.11
C GLN A 1039 43.44 -34.71 18.57
N LYS A 1040 43.10 -33.44 18.83
CA LYS A 1040 42.77 -32.92 20.17
C LYS A 1040 41.36 -32.35 20.16
N LYS A 1041 40.53 -32.79 21.11
CA LYS A 1041 39.17 -32.29 21.33
C LYS A 1041 39.22 -31.09 22.27
N ILE A 1042 38.42 -30.07 21.98
CA ILE A 1042 38.34 -28.82 22.74
C ILE A 1042 36.88 -28.52 22.97
N GLU A 1043 36.55 -28.18 24.20
CA GLU A 1043 35.21 -27.74 24.59
C GLU A 1043 35.32 -26.28 24.98
N LEU A 1044 34.60 -25.43 24.26
CA LEU A 1044 34.55 -24.01 24.51
C LEU A 1044 33.30 -23.70 25.33
N PHE A 1045 33.50 -23.36 26.61
CA PHE A 1045 32.44 -22.97 27.54
C PHE A 1045 32.23 -21.46 27.50
N PHE A 1046 30.97 -21.03 27.45
CA PHE A 1046 30.60 -19.61 27.54
C PHE A 1046 30.23 -19.25 28.98
N GLU A 1047 31.20 -18.75 29.75
CA GLU A 1047 30.89 -18.12 31.05
C GLU A 1047 30.09 -16.82 30.84
N SER A 1048 29.36 -16.39 31.87
CA SER A 1048 28.53 -15.19 31.89
C SER A 1048 29.27 -13.89 31.53
N GLU A 1049 30.62 -13.87 31.53
CA GLU A 1049 31.46 -12.76 31.06
C GLU A 1049 31.61 -12.70 29.53
N ILE A 1050 31.35 -13.80 28.80
CA ILE A 1050 31.27 -13.83 27.33
C ILE A 1050 29.87 -13.42 26.83
N ASN A 1051 28.94 -13.08 27.73
CA ASN A 1051 27.66 -12.43 27.39
C ASN A 1051 27.81 -11.01 26.84
N SER A 1052 29.04 -10.51 26.64
CA SER A 1052 29.29 -9.35 25.78
C SER A 1052 28.89 -9.70 24.35
N MET A 1053 27.77 -9.14 23.88
CA MET A 1053 27.12 -9.35 22.57
C MET A 1053 27.95 -8.84 21.36
N GLU A 1054 29.26 -9.10 21.30
CA GLU A 1054 30.18 -8.71 20.23
C GLU A 1054 30.75 -9.93 19.49
N SER A 1055 30.82 -9.85 18.16
CA SER A 1055 31.59 -10.82 17.38
C SER A 1055 33.08 -10.61 17.64
N LYS A 1056 33.80 -11.68 17.98
CA LYS A 1056 35.22 -11.60 18.36
C LYS A 1056 35.98 -12.87 18.04
N TRP A 1057 37.30 -12.73 17.91
CA TRP A 1057 38.21 -13.87 17.87
C TRP A 1057 38.35 -14.46 19.28
N VAL A 1058 37.99 -15.74 19.43
CA VAL A 1058 38.09 -16.49 20.69
C VAL A 1058 39.17 -17.55 20.55
N SER A 1059 40.14 -17.57 21.47
CA SER A 1059 41.23 -18.55 21.45
C SER A 1059 40.71 -19.94 21.79
N LEU A 1060 41.06 -20.92 20.96
CA LEU A 1060 40.90 -22.35 21.21
C LEU A 1060 42.11 -22.93 21.96
N GLY A 1061 43.16 -22.13 22.15
CA GLY A 1061 44.39 -22.49 22.84
C GLY A 1061 45.63 -22.47 21.94
N GLU A 1062 46.78 -22.77 22.55
CA GLU A 1062 48.08 -22.84 21.89
C GLU A 1062 48.45 -24.30 21.55
N PHE A 1063 48.88 -24.52 20.32
CA PHE A 1063 49.19 -25.85 19.78
C PHE A 1063 50.54 -25.81 19.07
N TYR A 1064 51.40 -26.77 19.38
CA TYR A 1064 52.61 -26.98 18.59
C TYR A 1064 52.24 -27.70 17.28
N LEU A 1065 52.37 -27.00 16.16
CA LEU A 1065 52.06 -27.51 14.82
C LEU A 1065 53.36 -27.71 14.03
N GLN A 1066 53.47 -28.85 13.35
CA GLN A 1066 54.52 -29.13 12.38
C GLN A 1066 54.17 -28.50 11.03
N GLN A 1067 55.18 -28.28 10.18
CA GLN A 1067 54.99 -27.86 8.80
C GLN A 1067 54.16 -28.92 8.06
N GLY A 1068 53.09 -28.49 7.39
CA GLY A 1068 52.15 -29.38 6.71
C GLY A 1068 50.69 -29.05 6.98
N LYS A 1069 49.79 -29.93 6.54
CA LYS A 1069 48.34 -29.71 6.63
C LYS A 1069 47.83 -29.81 8.06
N THR A 1070 46.95 -28.89 8.46
CA THR A 1070 46.22 -28.90 9.72
C THR A 1070 44.76 -28.58 9.48
N TYR A 1071 43.87 -28.98 10.39
CA TYR A 1071 42.46 -28.67 10.30
C TYR A 1071 41.82 -28.41 11.66
N VAL A 1072 40.72 -27.68 11.63
CA VAL A 1072 39.78 -27.49 12.75
C VAL A 1072 38.40 -27.96 12.30
N ILE A 1073 37.73 -28.76 13.13
CA ILE A 1073 36.36 -29.24 12.92
C ILE A 1073 35.46 -28.70 14.04
N LEU A 1074 34.34 -28.10 13.69
CA LEU A 1074 33.24 -27.76 14.58
C LEU A 1074 32.10 -28.76 14.36
N THR A 1075 31.65 -29.45 15.41
CA THR A 1075 30.53 -30.42 15.31
C THR A 1075 29.20 -29.78 15.70
N ASP A 1076 28.10 -30.34 15.21
CA ASP A 1076 26.74 -29.91 15.58
C ASP A 1076 26.29 -30.38 16.97
N LYS A 1077 27.18 -30.98 17.78
CA LYS A 1077 26.83 -31.56 19.09
C LYS A 1077 26.30 -30.48 20.05
N GLY A 1078 25.07 -30.64 20.56
CA GLY A 1078 24.48 -29.73 21.54
C GLY A 1078 23.07 -30.15 21.99
N MET A 1079 22.43 -29.37 22.87
CA MET A 1079 21.06 -29.64 23.33
C MET A 1079 20.02 -29.30 22.25
N ASN A 1080 18.93 -30.07 22.15
CA ASN A 1080 17.85 -29.78 21.20
C ASN A 1080 17.00 -28.55 21.64
N PRO A 1081 16.37 -27.82 20.70
CA PRO A 1081 15.43 -26.74 21.01
C PRO A 1081 14.29 -27.20 21.95
N PRO A 1082 13.75 -26.35 22.85
CA PRO A 1082 13.92 -24.90 22.93
C PRO A 1082 15.16 -24.43 23.72
N ASN A 1083 15.90 -25.36 24.33
CA ASN A 1083 17.02 -25.02 25.24
C ASN A 1083 18.39 -25.00 24.55
N GLY A 1084 18.45 -25.36 23.26
CA GLY A 1084 19.66 -25.39 22.44
C GLY A 1084 19.89 -24.14 21.61
N ILE A 1085 21.09 -23.59 21.68
CA ILE A 1085 21.55 -22.51 20.80
C ILE A 1085 22.06 -23.13 19.46
N PRO A 1086 21.66 -22.62 18.27
CA PRO A 1086 22.18 -23.04 16.97
C PRO A 1086 23.72 -23.15 16.89
N VAL A 1087 24.27 -23.93 15.97
CA VAL A 1087 25.72 -23.96 15.69
C VAL A 1087 26.02 -23.05 14.51
N VAL A 1088 27.02 -22.17 14.66
CA VAL A 1088 27.42 -21.18 13.65
C VAL A 1088 28.87 -21.41 13.24
N ALA A 1089 29.10 -21.57 11.94
CA ALA A 1089 30.41 -21.71 11.32
C ALA A 1089 30.72 -20.46 10.48
N ASP A 1090 31.85 -19.81 10.78
CA ASP A 1090 32.31 -18.54 10.19
C ASP A 1090 33.78 -18.73 9.73
N ALA A 1091 34.76 -18.24 10.49
CA ALA A 1091 36.19 -18.33 10.13
C ALA A 1091 37.09 -18.87 11.27
N ILE A 1092 38.26 -19.44 10.89
CA ILE A 1092 39.33 -19.88 11.80
C ILE A 1092 40.63 -19.14 11.48
N LYS A 1093 41.37 -18.73 12.53
CA LYS A 1093 42.65 -18.03 12.44
C LYS A 1093 43.76 -18.79 13.18
N TRP A 1094 44.91 -18.96 12.55
CA TRP A 1094 46.15 -19.48 13.15
C TRP A 1094 47.18 -18.36 13.24
N VAL A 1095 47.66 -18.06 14.44
CA VAL A 1095 48.67 -17.01 14.69
C VAL A 1095 49.94 -17.66 15.20
N ARG A 1096 51.06 -17.46 14.51
CA ARG A 1096 52.35 -17.98 14.97
C ARG A 1096 52.83 -17.15 16.16
N LYS A 1097 53.10 -17.81 17.30
CA LYS A 1097 53.75 -17.17 18.44
C LYS A 1097 55.24 -17.00 18.14
N LYS A 1098 55.77 -15.81 18.44
CA LYS A 1098 57.20 -15.51 18.32
C LYS A 1098 57.99 -16.19 19.42
#